data_AF-F3QYD2-F1
#
_entry.id   AF-F3QYD2-F1
#
_cell.length_a   1.000
_cell.length_b   1.000
_cell.length_c   1.000
_cell.angle_alpha   90.00
_cell.angle_beta   90.00
_cell.angle_gamma   90.00
#
_symmetry.space_group_name_H-M   'P 1'
#
loop_
_entity.id
_entity.type
_entity.pdbx_description
1 polymer ?
#
loop_
_entity_poly.entity_id
_entity_poly.type
_entity_poly.pdbx_seq_one_letter_code
_entity_poly.pdbx_strand_id
1 'polypeptide(L)'
;MNNDMKSKRKKLCMLLASCFVACTGTGLYAQEDGLRLHFDFEQVNGTSVTDASTSGIIASLKNGAKVEEMGKYHVLNLGNQSGYLDLTEKTGALFKEMDSYTVSMYYRVDENASLSGAGFFLWSFSTSMACTASEGKYSAYRLNAQRFANSTGGYQHETGIEIGGESEKGRWMHVLYTQNGKNGTLYLNGVRKGSNSSMPANSENFNASIPYVWIGRAPFSADNYLKQTLVSDIRLYGKVLGTAEINALSQITEDLEHEFRYGTPGDFTALRTAIREAEDFLAGHAAIYPEAAVAIYLDEINMAKTLAEEGKVNQNVIDKQIKALAAAQNTLKATDGFEFDDEDVVEGYDTDKGFRHPGALHTDEDFERIRQQLKDGNAKVIAAYNVLKNAAYSQSNAATYPVETIVRGGGVGENYINAARGATIAYQNALRWKIDRSEEHARHAVDVLMAWARTTKAIGGDSNYALAAGLYGYAFANAAELVRDYEGWNAEDFAEFKRWMLNVWYPSCIGFLHGRNGTWENSGGWGKCPGHYWSNWGLCNVLAVMSIGILCDDVFLYNQGLSFYKYDQVGTFVDPRTANPILNDGLTEFIGNLVVTTQNSELETGAYGKLGQMQESGRDIGHAAMAAGLAVDVAHIGWNQGDDLFSYMDNRLAAGIEYLAAQTQSVPNLPWTDYHYADRGLAWWDNRSWLQKSPALGEQIRPYWGTVIGHYEGIKGVKMPFSEMAYEKMGIDGGGQGSVSGGYDHMGYSVLMNTRDFAQPDQVPTPLTPVMEYNGTTVPRNELGGLTNTYAIAPTNALPVGTIVTLKPQLPVGTADTGKWKWNNGETSKDITIVANKSGVWRVTYTNEKGVESEQAFTIAVAGDCEESDIIPFITANGNKLQTRTVNILYGNPVTLEVQAKMGWGYYTWENGATGPSITLPNVTTSRNVSVLFIGQGGRKQKVTFHINVQIARPDITVNGGRYTDSSMAIVEQGDNVTLSVTPSDFMVNGSYLWNDDSTGDELVINDIQTSGTYSLSYTAGNHSTTLNYQIYVKDNNYRTIPVGYYYIRHRGYDTYLTNHGNGTVPSFEPKGREENKAQQWYVDNRPPSTACGFMSLLDQAYLKDDGTWKTTSTRMFRLSGAKGITPLAIQKSARSGKIFWNVDENGNINFAATEEPNDYPFEFIPIEGSSIPETQTGNHTVIRKLYYTLDGIRTTNLQKGIYIRQTLFNDGTMKQEKVVIR
;
A
#
# COMPACT_ATOMS: atom_id res chain seq x y z
N MET A 1 20.03 -18.94 63.66
CA MET A 1 19.91 -17.75 62.80
C MET A 1 18.56 -17.69 62.06
N ASN A 2 17.45 -18.10 62.70
CA ASN A 2 16.11 -18.17 62.06
C ASN A 2 15.11 -17.11 62.59
N ASN A 3 15.54 -16.22 63.49
CA ASN A 3 14.69 -15.16 64.06
C ASN A 3 14.89 -13.78 63.41
N ASP A 4 15.92 -13.59 62.58
CA ASP A 4 16.28 -12.27 62.03
C ASP A 4 15.65 -11.99 60.65
N MET A 5 15.38 -13.02 59.83
CA MET A 5 14.67 -12.86 58.54
C MET A 5 13.15 -12.69 58.70
N LYS A 6 12.53 -13.31 59.72
CA LYS A 6 11.11 -13.04 60.05
C LYS A 6 10.92 -11.62 60.58
N SER A 7 11.92 -11.04 61.25
CA SER A 7 11.92 -9.67 61.75
C SER A 7 12.06 -8.64 60.61
N LYS A 8 12.89 -8.90 59.60
CA LYS A 8 13.06 -8.01 58.44
C LYS A 8 11.90 -8.07 57.44
N ARG A 9 11.29 -9.25 57.20
CA ARG A 9 10.03 -9.36 56.43
C ARG A 9 8.84 -8.76 57.20
N LYS A 10 8.75 -8.92 58.53
CA LYS A 10 7.75 -8.18 59.33
C LYS A 10 8.02 -6.68 59.37
N LYS A 11 9.27 -6.21 59.36
CA LYS A 11 9.57 -4.76 59.34
C LYS A 11 9.39 -4.13 57.97
N LEU A 12 9.63 -4.84 56.86
CA LEU A 12 9.36 -4.35 55.50
C LEU A 12 7.87 -4.50 55.14
N CYS A 13 7.19 -5.57 55.54
CA CYS A 13 5.72 -5.65 55.48
C CYS A 13 5.05 -4.74 56.49
N MET A 14 5.66 -4.39 57.64
CA MET A 14 5.14 -3.34 58.52
C MET A 14 5.51 -1.95 58.01
N LEU A 15 6.65 -1.69 57.35
CA LEU A 15 6.95 -0.37 56.75
C LEU A 15 6.11 -0.13 55.50
N LEU A 16 5.98 -1.14 54.62
CA LEU A 16 5.07 -1.09 53.49
C LEU A 16 3.63 -1.09 53.97
N ALA A 17 3.21 -1.89 54.95
CA ALA A 17 1.86 -1.77 55.51
C ALA A 17 1.66 -0.56 56.43
N SER A 18 2.67 0.13 56.96
CA SER A 18 2.46 1.37 57.73
C SER A 18 2.59 2.63 56.87
N CYS A 19 3.29 2.58 55.73
CA CYS A 19 3.17 3.57 54.66
C CYS A 19 1.92 3.32 53.79
N PHE A 20 1.50 2.06 53.55
CA PHE A 20 0.19 1.74 52.96
C PHE A 20 -0.92 2.08 53.94
N VAL A 21 -0.89 1.71 55.23
CA VAL A 21 -1.95 2.09 56.18
C VAL A 21 -1.95 3.60 56.48
N ALA A 22 -0.83 4.31 56.32
CA ALA A 22 -0.82 5.78 56.39
C ALA A 22 -1.34 6.46 55.11
N CYS A 23 -1.10 5.90 53.92
CA CYS A 23 -1.61 6.43 52.63
C CYS A 23 -3.01 5.92 52.26
N THR A 24 -3.40 4.72 52.68
CA THR A 24 -4.77 4.20 52.60
C THR A 24 -5.61 4.75 53.74
N GLY A 25 -5.05 5.00 54.92
CA GLY A 25 -5.73 5.73 55.99
C GLY A 25 -6.10 7.14 55.55
N THR A 26 -5.16 7.92 55.02
CA THR A 26 -5.46 9.26 54.48
C THR A 26 -6.24 9.22 53.17
N GLY A 27 -6.06 8.21 52.32
CA GLY A 27 -6.80 8.02 51.06
C GLY A 27 -8.25 7.56 51.23
N LEU A 28 -8.55 6.68 52.20
CA LEU A 28 -9.91 6.29 52.59
C LEU A 28 -10.63 7.46 53.27
N TYR A 29 -9.95 8.16 54.21
CA TYR A 29 -10.50 9.40 54.79
C TYR A 29 -10.71 10.51 53.73
N ALA A 30 -9.86 10.60 52.70
CA ALA A 30 -10.04 11.56 51.60
C ALA A 30 -11.14 11.14 50.60
N GLN A 31 -11.34 9.83 50.38
CA GLN A 31 -12.43 9.32 49.53
C GLN A 31 -13.82 9.39 50.18
N GLU A 32 -13.92 9.47 51.50
CA GLU A 32 -15.17 9.74 52.22
C GLU A 32 -15.44 11.24 52.39
N ASP A 33 -14.40 12.08 52.35
CA ASP A 33 -14.54 13.53 52.48
C ASP A 33 -15.37 14.12 51.34
N GLY A 34 -16.50 14.74 51.70
CA GLY A 34 -17.45 15.31 50.76
C GLY A 34 -18.31 14.30 50.01
N LEU A 35 -18.24 12.99 50.30
CA LEU A 35 -19.13 11.98 49.72
C LEU A 35 -20.57 12.19 50.23
N ARG A 36 -21.54 12.23 49.31
CA ARG A 36 -22.95 12.51 49.60
C ARG A 36 -23.89 11.35 49.25
N LEU A 37 -23.46 10.48 48.35
CA LEU A 37 -24.21 9.30 47.91
C LEU A 37 -23.21 8.23 47.49
N HIS A 38 -23.47 6.98 47.88
CA HIS A 38 -22.63 5.86 47.48
C HIS A 38 -23.45 4.57 47.35
N PHE A 39 -23.60 4.06 46.12
CA PHE A 39 -24.14 2.72 45.88
C PHE A 39 -23.00 1.79 45.47
N ASP A 40 -22.53 1.00 46.43
CA ASP A 40 -21.60 -0.13 46.24
C ASP A 40 -22.33 -1.45 45.93
N PHE A 41 -23.66 -1.45 46.05
CA PHE A 41 -24.57 -2.58 45.83
C PHE A 41 -24.46 -3.73 46.84
N GLU A 42 -23.83 -3.50 48.00
CA GLU A 42 -23.74 -4.51 49.08
C GLU A 42 -25.07 -4.69 49.83
N GLN A 43 -25.91 -3.65 49.87
CA GLN A 43 -27.17 -3.65 50.63
C GLN A 43 -28.40 -3.79 49.71
N VAL A 44 -28.72 -5.02 49.30
CA VAL A 44 -29.84 -5.32 48.40
C VAL A 44 -30.91 -6.16 49.09
N ASN A 45 -32.16 -5.76 48.96
CA ASN A 45 -33.32 -6.54 49.41
C ASN A 45 -34.42 -6.53 48.33
N GLY A 46 -34.56 -7.65 47.62
CA GLY A 46 -35.48 -7.76 46.49
C GLY A 46 -35.12 -6.76 45.38
N THR A 47 -36.04 -5.84 45.06
CA THR A 47 -35.83 -4.78 44.07
C THR A 47 -35.34 -3.47 44.67
N SER A 48 -34.98 -3.43 45.95
CA SER A 48 -34.50 -2.24 46.64
C SER A 48 -32.99 -2.33 46.89
N VAL A 49 -32.28 -1.24 46.61
CA VAL A 49 -30.85 -1.09 46.86
C VAL A 49 -30.66 0.11 47.79
N THR A 50 -30.04 -0.08 48.95
CA THR A 50 -29.74 1.01 49.88
C THR A 50 -28.32 1.49 49.66
N ASP A 51 -28.11 2.80 49.81
CA ASP A 51 -26.75 3.36 49.77
C ASP A 51 -25.89 2.87 50.95
N ALA A 52 -24.57 3.01 50.86
CA ALA A 52 -23.59 2.52 51.84
C ALA A 52 -23.57 3.33 53.15
N SER A 53 -24.74 3.61 53.72
CA SER A 53 -24.99 4.38 54.95
C SER A 53 -24.55 5.84 54.89
N THR A 54 -24.39 6.42 53.69
CA THR A 54 -23.97 7.82 53.52
C THR A 54 -25.16 8.78 53.60
N SER A 55 -26.25 8.49 52.87
CA SER A 55 -27.45 9.32 52.77
C SER A 55 -28.72 8.62 53.27
N GLY A 56 -28.71 7.29 53.35
CA GLY A 56 -29.90 6.49 53.69
C GLY A 56 -30.95 6.46 52.57
N ILE A 57 -30.58 6.84 51.34
CA ILE A 57 -31.46 6.75 50.17
C ILE A 57 -31.59 5.29 49.74
N ILE A 58 -32.81 4.89 49.41
CA ILE A 58 -33.15 3.56 48.89
C ILE A 58 -33.58 3.72 47.44
N ALA A 59 -32.77 3.20 46.53
CA ALA A 59 -33.05 3.12 45.10
C ALA A 59 -33.90 1.88 44.77
N SER A 60 -34.51 1.88 43.58
CA SER A 60 -35.35 0.77 43.10
C SER A 60 -34.89 0.26 41.73
N LEU A 61 -34.64 -1.05 41.64
CA LEU A 61 -34.39 -1.77 40.41
C LEU A 61 -35.69 -1.90 39.61
N LYS A 62 -35.65 -1.58 38.31
CA LYS A 62 -36.81 -1.58 37.41
C LYS A 62 -36.58 -2.48 36.21
N ASN A 63 -37.67 -3.00 35.65
CA ASN A 63 -37.72 -3.64 34.33
C ASN A 63 -36.66 -4.74 34.10
N GLY A 64 -36.41 -5.57 35.12
CA GLY A 64 -35.48 -6.69 35.03
C GLY A 64 -34.01 -6.36 35.35
N ALA A 65 -33.70 -5.12 35.74
CA ALA A 65 -32.41 -4.83 36.36
C ALA A 65 -32.26 -5.59 37.68
N LYS A 66 -31.05 -6.06 37.97
CA LYS A 66 -30.72 -6.83 39.18
C LYS A 66 -29.30 -6.55 39.64
N VAL A 67 -29.01 -6.84 40.90
CA VAL A 67 -27.63 -6.86 41.42
C VAL A 67 -27.13 -8.31 41.40
N GLU A 68 -25.90 -8.51 40.96
CA GLU A 68 -25.22 -9.80 40.90
C GLU A 68 -23.85 -9.73 41.59
N GLU A 69 -23.40 -10.85 42.13
CA GLU A 69 -22.03 -11.00 42.64
C GLU A 69 -21.04 -11.17 41.48
N MET A 70 -19.92 -10.43 41.53
CA MET A 70 -18.81 -10.49 40.58
C MET A 70 -17.48 -10.50 41.35
N GLY A 71 -16.99 -11.70 41.65
CA GLY A 71 -15.81 -11.85 42.50
C GLY A 71 -16.09 -11.27 43.89
N LYS A 72 -15.25 -10.35 44.36
CA LYS A 72 -15.51 -9.62 45.63
C LYS A 72 -16.47 -8.44 45.52
N TYR A 73 -16.98 -8.09 44.34
CA TYR A 73 -17.85 -6.94 44.12
C TYR A 73 -19.31 -7.34 43.92
N HIS A 74 -20.22 -6.42 44.22
CA HIS A 74 -21.60 -6.47 43.75
C HIS A 74 -21.80 -5.47 42.61
N VAL A 75 -22.43 -5.90 41.52
CA VAL A 75 -22.62 -5.08 40.32
C VAL A 75 -24.07 -5.01 39.90
N LEU A 76 -24.50 -3.83 39.47
CA LEU A 76 -25.80 -3.64 38.83
C LEU A 76 -25.75 -4.15 37.39
N ASN A 77 -26.53 -5.18 37.10
CA ASN A 77 -26.79 -5.65 35.75
C ASN A 77 -28.09 -5.03 35.21
N LEU A 78 -27.97 -4.20 34.17
CA LEU A 78 -29.11 -3.53 33.52
C LEU A 78 -29.95 -4.47 32.63
N GLY A 79 -29.45 -5.68 32.35
CA GLY A 79 -30.13 -6.70 31.55
C GLY A 79 -30.18 -6.39 30.05
N ASN A 80 -30.93 -7.20 29.30
CA ASN A 80 -30.89 -7.20 27.83
C ASN A 80 -31.99 -6.34 27.18
N GLN A 81 -32.88 -5.73 27.97
CA GLN A 81 -34.07 -5.03 27.47
C GLN A 81 -34.14 -3.57 27.93
N SER A 82 -34.88 -3.27 28.99
CA SER A 82 -35.16 -1.89 29.44
C SER A 82 -34.94 -1.72 30.94
N GLY A 83 -34.07 -2.54 31.53
CA GLY A 83 -33.72 -2.46 32.94
C GLY A 83 -32.99 -1.17 33.28
N TYR A 84 -33.30 -0.60 34.43
CA TYR A 84 -32.65 0.60 34.96
C TYR A 84 -32.77 0.68 36.48
N LEU A 85 -31.92 1.49 37.11
CA LEU A 85 -32.01 1.80 38.54
C LEU A 85 -32.61 3.20 38.72
N ASP A 86 -33.60 3.32 39.61
CA ASP A 86 -34.22 4.59 40.00
C ASP A 86 -33.71 5.04 41.36
N LEU A 87 -32.91 6.11 41.37
CA LEU A 87 -32.30 6.70 42.57
C LEU A 87 -33.26 7.63 43.32
N THR A 88 -34.48 7.82 42.81
CA THR A 88 -35.55 8.62 43.41
C THR A 88 -35.29 10.13 43.45
N GLU A 89 -36.34 10.90 43.71
CA GLU A 89 -36.30 12.36 43.88
C GLU A 89 -35.37 12.82 45.01
N LYS A 90 -35.11 11.96 46.03
CA LYS A 90 -34.21 12.30 47.13
C LYS A 90 -32.78 12.53 46.66
N THR A 91 -32.29 11.71 45.71
CA THR A 91 -30.98 11.94 45.09
C THR A 91 -30.98 13.21 44.25
N GLY A 92 -32.10 13.49 43.58
CA GLY A 92 -32.30 14.74 42.84
C GLY A 92 -32.22 15.98 43.72
N ALA A 93 -32.77 15.91 44.95
CA ALA A 93 -32.67 16.98 45.94
C ALA A 93 -31.22 17.23 46.37
N LEU A 94 -30.44 16.17 46.64
CA LEU A 94 -29.00 16.31 46.95
C LEU A 94 -28.24 16.97 45.80
N PHE A 95 -28.45 16.50 44.56
CA PHE A 95 -27.75 17.01 43.38
C PHE A 95 -28.00 18.50 43.13
N LYS A 96 -29.26 18.93 43.30
CA LYS A 96 -29.70 20.31 43.09
C LYS A 96 -29.00 21.32 44.01
N GLU A 97 -28.60 20.92 45.22
CA GLU A 97 -28.01 21.82 46.22
C GLU A 97 -26.51 22.12 45.99
N MET A 98 -25.88 21.48 45.00
CA MET A 98 -24.43 21.51 44.84
C MET A 98 -24.02 22.14 43.51
N ASP A 99 -23.39 23.31 43.56
CA ASP A 99 -22.72 23.91 42.39
C ASP A 99 -21.27 23.43 42.23
N SER A 100 -20.70 22.84 43.29
CA SER A 100 -19.40 22.19 43.27
C SER A 100 -19.59 20.70 43.58
N TYR A 101 -19.46 19.83 42.59
CA TYR A 101 -19.75 18.39 42.74
C TYR A 101 -18.88 17.50 41.84
N THR A 102 -18.88 16.20 42.15
CA THR A 102 -18.30 15.15 41.30
C THR A 102 -19.26 13.96 41.20
N VAL A 103 -19.51 13.47 39.98
CA VAL A 103 -20.20 12.20 39.71
C VAL A 103 -19.17 11.19 39.24
N SER A 104 -19.11 10.01 39.86
CA SER A 104 -18.16 8.94 39.50
C SER A 104 -18.90 7.60 39.42
N MET A 105 -18.64 6.84 38.36
CA MET A 105 -19.24 5.51 38.15
C MET A 105 -18.28 4.62 37.36
N TYR A 106 -18.39 3.30 37.54
CA TYR A 106 -17.73 2.31 36.72
C TYR A 106 -18.77 1.57 35.89
N TYR A 107 -18.45 1.27 34.64
CA TYR A 107 -19.32 0.51 33.78
C TYR A 107 -18.55 -0.42 32.86
N ARG A 108 -19.19 -1.51 32.45
CA ARG A 108 -18.71 -2.44 31.44
C ARG A 108 -19.84 -2.72 30.48
N VAL A 109 -19.67 -2.25 29.24
CA VAL A 109 -20.58 -2.58 28.13
C VAL A 109 -20.13 -3.90 27.53
N ASP A 110 -21.05 -4.84 27.31
CA ASP A 110 -20.75 -6.09 26.59
C ASP A 110 -20.18 -5.80 25.20
N GLU A 111 -19.21 -6.60 24.76
CA GLU A 111 -18.55 -6.42 23.46
C GLU A 111 -19.53 -6.46 22.28
N ASN A 112 -20.65 -7.15 22.42
CA ASN A 112 -21.69 -7.29 21.41
C ASN A 112 -22.88 -6.33 21.61
N ALA A 113 -22.84 -5.45 22.62
CA ALA A 113 -23.91 -4.50 22.83
C ALA A 113 -23.90 -3.40 21.75
N SER A 114 -25.09 -3.10 21.20
CA SER A 114 -25.26 -1.93 20.33
C SER A 114 -25.29 -0.65 21.17
N LEU A 115 -24.52 0.36 20.74
CA LEU A 115 -24.62 1.75 21.19
C LEU A 115 -25.02 2.68 20.04
N SER A 116 -25.57 2.12 18.95
CA SER A 116 -25.93 2.88 17.75
C SER A 116 -27.34 3.49 17.87
N GLY A 117 -27.48 4.76 17.46
CA GLY A 117 -28.74 5.52 17.52
C GLY A 117 -28.85 6.43 18.76
N ALA A 118 -30.04 7.00 18.99
CA ALA A 118 -30.30 7.88 20.14
C ALA A 118 -30.50 7.11 21.45
N GLY A 119 -30.13 7.72 22.60
CA GLY A 119 -30.24 7.12 23.94
C GLY A 119 -28.90 6.72 24.58
N PHE A 120 -28.88 5.55 25.22
CA PHE A 120 -27.72 4.93 25.88
C PHE A 120 -27.12 5.76 27.01
N PHE A 121 -27.99 6.38 27.81
CA PHE A 121 -27.60 7.16 28.97
C PHE A 121 -27.14 6.26 30.11
N LEU A 122 -25.91 6.46 30.57
CA LEU A 122 -25.41 5.82 31.78
C LEU A 122 -26.12 6.42 33.00
N TRP A 123 -26.28 7.74 33.04
CA TRP A 123 -27.11 8.41 34.04
C TRP A 123 -27.90 9.58 33.46
N SER A 124 -29.03 9.88 34.10
CA SER A 124 -29.83 11.07 33.84
C SER A 124 -30.49 11.59 35.10
N PHE A 125 -30.30 12.87 35.41
CA PHE A 125 -31.02 13.64 36.42
C PHE A 125 -31.98 14.56 35.67
N SER A 126 -33.30 14.38 35.81
CA SER A 126 -34.28 15.11 35.00
C SER A 126 -35.44 15.65 35.81
N THR A 127 -35.93 16.83 35.42
CA THR A 127 -37.16 17.43 35.94
C THR A 127 -38.41 16.83 35.28
N SER A 128 -38.26 16.03 34.22
CA SER A 128 -39.35 15.48 33.43
C SER A 128 -39.11 14.03 33.03
N MET A 129 -40.18 13.23 32.99
CA MET A 129 -40.09 11.80 32.69
C MET A 129 -39.66 11.54 31.24
N ALA A 130 -40.04 12.47 30.36
CA ALA A 130 -39.62 12.57 28.97
C ALA A 130 -39.48 14.07 28.62
N CYS A 131 -38.26 14.51 28.40
CA CYS A 131 -37.91 15.81 27.87
C CYS A 131 -38.24 15.89 26.37
N THR A 132 -38.28 17.10 25.83
CA THR A 132 -38.51 17.38 24.40
C THR A 132 -37.35 18.20 23.84
N ALA A 133 -37.53 18.75 22.64
CA ALA A 133 -36.58 19.69 22.04
C ALA A 133 -36.35 20.92 22.91
N SER A 134 -37.43 21.45 23.48
CA SER A 134 -37.47 22.76 24.13
C SER A 134 -38.05 22.74 25.55
N GLU A 135 -38.32 21.56 26.11
CA GLU A 135 -38.84 21.42 27.48
C GLU A 135 -38.15 20.28 28.24
N GLY A 136 -38.05 20.47 29.56
CA GLY A 136 -37.46 19.50 30.50
C GLY A 136 -35.96 19.72 30.71
N LYS A 137 -35.57 20.07 31.94
CA LYS A 137 -34.17 20.29 32.33
C LYS A 137 -33.55 18.96 32.73
N TYR A 138 -32.30 18.72 32.34
CA TYR A 138 -31.59 17.51 32.75
C TYR A 138 -30.08 17.69 32.84
N SER A 139 -29.43 16.79 33.58
CA SER A 139 -27.98 16.59 33.62
C SER A 139 -27.70 15.12 33.35
N ALA A 140 -26.95 14.79 32.30
CA ALA A 140 -26.88 13.41 31.83
C ALA A 140 -25.58 13.09 31.09
N TYR A 141 -25.19 11.82 31.12
CA TYR A 141 -24.06 11.27 30.36
C TYR A 141 -24.48 10.06 29.53
N ARG A 142 -24.10 10.04 28.25
CA ARG A 142 -24.43 8.96 27.30
C ARG A 142 -23.19 8.33 26.67
N LEU A 143 -23.24 7.02 26.45
CA LEU A 143 -22.09 6.22 26.01
C LEU A 143 -21.87 6.21 24.50
N ASN A 144 -22.89 6.44 23.69
CA ASN A 144 -22.80 6.43 22.22
C ASN A 144 -22.03 7.63 21.62
N ALA A 145 -21.89 8.72 22.38
CA ALA A 145 -21.11 9.90 22.00
C ALA A 145 -20.09 10.30 23.08
N GLN A 146 -20.03 9.54 24.18
CA GLN A 146 -19.24 9.85 25.38
C GLN A 146 -19.39 11.32 25.79
N ARG A 147 -20.64 11.74 25.93
CA ARG A 147 -21.02 13.15 26.14
C ARG A 147 -21.70 13.36 27.47
N PHE A 148 -21.20 14.33 28.23
CA PHE A 148 -21.90 14.91 29.38
C PHE A 148 -22.59 16.21 28.97
N ALA A 149 -23.82 16.44 29.41
CA ALA A 149 -24.49 17.71 29.20
C ALA A 149 -25.46 18.09 30.31
N ASN A 150 -25.57 19.40 30.54
CA ASN A 150 -26.64 20.03 31.31
C ASN A 150 -27.54 20.80 30.34
N SER A 151 -28.83 20.52 30.38
CA SER A 151 -29.86 21.25 29.65
C SER A 151 -30.62 22.20 30.56
N THR A 152 -30.87 23.42 30.07
CA THR A 152 -31.72 24.42 30.75
C THR A 152 -33.18 24.37 30.31
N GLY A 153 -33.55 23.48 29.39
CA GLY A 153 -34.93 23.27 28.98
C GLY A 153 -35.07 22.49 27.68
N GLY A 154 -34.62 21.24 27.60
CA GLY A 154 -34.72 20.39 26.39
C GLY A 154 -33.40 20.25 25.61
N TYR A 155 -33.34 19.32 24.65
CA TYR A 155 -32.10 19.00 23.94
C TYR A 155 -31.57 20.10 23.02
N GLN A 156 -32.37 21.12 22.67
CA GLN A 156 -31.91 22.30 21.93
C GLN A 156 -31.20 23.34 22.82
N HIS A 157 -31.21 23.12 24.14
CA HIS A 157 -30.68 24.05 25.16
C HIS A 157 -29.61 23.39 26.03
N GLU A 158 -28.81 22.49 25.44
CA GLU A 158 -27.73 21.80 26.14
C GLU A 158 -26.41 22.57 26.10
N THR A 159 -25.74 22.61 27.24
CA THR A 159 -24.31 22.92 27.34
C THR A 159 -23.60 21.67 27.84
N GLY A 160 -22.55 21.24 27.13
CA GLY A 160 -21.89 19.98 27.46
C GLY A 160 -20.43 19.88 27.01
N ILE A 161 -19.88 18.69 27.20
CA ILE A 161 -18.55 18.26 26.78
C ILE A 161 -18.75 16.95 26.00
N GLU A 162 -18.35 16.93 24.73
CA GLU A 162 -18.44 15.76 23.85
C GLU A 162 -17.04 15.31 23.43
N ILE A 163 -16.77 14.01 23.53
CA ILE A 163 -15.55 13.39 23.02
C ILE A 163 -15.79 12.89 21.58
N GLY A 164 -16.99 12.38 21.32
CA GLY A 164 -17.36 11.75 20.05
C GLY A 164 -17.12 10.24 20.07
N GLY A 165 -17.90 9.51 19.26
CA GLY A 165 -17.82 8.05 19.14
C GLY A 165 -18.41 7.25 20.31
N GLU A 166 -18.61 5.96 20.07
CA GLU A 166 -19.09 5.01 21.09
C GLU A 166 -18.03 4.77 22.17
N SER A 167 -18.47 4.50 23.40
CA SER A 167 -17.58 4.04 24.48
C SER A 167 -16.99 2.66 24.17
N GLU A 168 -15.79 2.43 24.72
CA GLU A 168 -15.09 1.15 24.62
C GLU A 168 -15.91 0.03 25.29
N LYS A 169 -16.01 -1.12 24.60
CA LYS A 169 -16.79 -2.29 25.02
C LYS A 169 -15.85 -3.41 25.44
N GLY A 170 -16.34 -4.39 26.20
CA GLY A 170 -15.57 -5.57 26.58
C GLY A 170 -14.50 -5.33 27.66
N ARG A 171 -14.51 -4.17 28.31
CA ARG A 171 -13.65 -3.82 29.46
C ARG A 171 -14.40 -2.97 30.48
N TRP A 172 -13.95 -2.96 31.74
CA TRP A 172 -14.37 -1.95 32.70
C TRP A 172 -13.80 -0.57 32.38
N MET A 173 -14.66 0.44 32.52
CA MET A 173 -14.36 1.85 32.29
C MET A 173 -14.77 2.66 33.52
N HIS A 174 -13.94 3.63 33.89
CA HIS A 174 -14.26 4.63 34.91
C HIS A 174 -14.61 5.95 34.22
N VAL A 175 -15.80 6.47 34.52
CA VAL A 175 -16.18 7.83 34.12
C VAL A 175 -16.34 8.70 35.35
N LEU A 176 -15.79 9.91 35.24
CA LEU A 176 -15.88 10.89 36.29
C LEU A 176 -16.10 12.27 35.69
N TYR A 177 -17.11 12.98 36.19
CA TYR A 177 -17.39 14.36 35.83
C TYR A 177 -17.32 15.25 37.06
N THR A 178 -16.53 16.32 36.99
CA THR A 178 -16.48 17.35 38.03
C THR A 178 -17.10 18.65 37.53
N GLN A 179 -17.72 19.41 38.43
CA GLN A 179 -18.15 20.78 38.15
C GLN A 179 -17.89 21.68 39.35
N ASN A 180 -17.36 22.88 39.10
CA ASN A 180 -17.22 23.94 40.08
C ASN A 180 -17.86 25.24 39.55
N GLY A 181 -19.06 25.56 40.01
CA GLY A 181 -19.89 26.62 39.44
C GLY A 181 -20.18 26.33 37.97
N LYS A 182 -19.61 27.14 37.07
CA LYS A 182 -19.76 26.99 35.61
C LYS A 182 -18.66 26.16 34.94
N ASN A 183 -17.66 25.73 35.70
CA ASN A 183 -16.50 25.01 35.16
C ASN A 183 -16.68 23.50 35.30
N GLY A 184 -17.06 22.84 34.21
CA GLY A 184 -17.17 21.38 34.12
C GLY A 184 -15.93 20.73 33.52
N THR A 185 -15.55 19.54 33.98
CA THR A 185 -14.47 18.72 33.41
C THR A 185 -14.86 17.24 33.38
N LEU A 186 -14.64 16.59 32.24
CA LEU A 186 -14.92 15.17 32.02
C LEU A 186 -13.61 14.36 32.01
N TYR A 187 -13.60 13.25 32.72
CA TYR A 187 -12.50 12.30 32.83
C TYR A 187 -12.96 10.90 32.45
N LEU A 188 -12.10 10.15 31.77
CA LEU A 188 -12.26 8.71 31.54
C LEU A 188 -10.96 8.02 31.96
N ASN A 189 -11.08 6.97 32.78
CA ASN A 189 -9.95 6.22 33.36
C ASN A 189 -8.89 7.15 33.98
N GLY A 190 -9.34 8.16 34.73
CA GLY A 190 -8.49 9.16 35.38
C GLY A 190 -7.91 10.24 34.45
N VAL A 191 -8.05 10.10 33.13
CA VAL A 191 -7.50 11.04 32.14
C VAL A 191 -8.55 12.09 31.78
N ARG A 192 -8.18 13.37 31.86
CA ARG A 192 -9.03 14.49 31.41
C ARG A 192 -9.27 14.42 29.91
N LYS A 193 -10.55 14.42 29.50
CA LYS A 193 -10.97 14.37 28.09
C LYS A 193 -11.49 15.69 27.56
N GLY A 194 -12.03 16.55 28.43
CA GLY A 194 -12.49 17.88 28.02
C GLY A 194 -12.97 18.71 29.20
N SER A 195 -13.19 20.01 28.97
CA SER A 195 -13.74 20.93 29.96
C SER A 195 -14.59 22.00 29.29
N ASN A 196 -15.57 22.54 30.01
CA ASN A 196 -16.41 23.65 29.56
C ASN A 196 -16.60 24.64 30.71
N SER A 197 -16.28 25.92 30.49
CA SER A 197 -16.37 26.99 31.51
C SER A 197 -17.71 27.71 31.55
N SER A 198 -18.68 27.29 30.72
CA SER A 198 -20.00 27.89 30.59
C SER A 198 -21.13 26.94 31.01
N MET A 199 -20.81 25.89 31.77
CA MET A 199 -21.82 24.96 32.27
C MET A 199 -22.85 25.71 33.15
N PRO A 200 -24.15 25.42 33.03
CA PRO A 200 -25.14 25.91 33.98
C PRO A 200 -24.83 25.42 35.40
N ALA A 201 -24.81 26.33 36.37
CA ALA A 201 -24.74 26.01 37.79
C ALA A 201 -26.03 25.29 38.21
N ASN A 202 -25.95 24.27 39.07
CA ASN A 202 -27.12 23.48 39.46
C ASN A 202 -28.16 24.31 40.22
N SER A 203 -27.70 25.20 41.10
CA SER A 203 -28.56 26.09 41.89
C SER A 203 -29.36 27.07 41.03
N GLU A 204 -28.78 27.52 39.90
CA GLU A 204 -29.43 28.38 38.92
C GLU A 204 -30.32 27.59 37.96
N ASN A 205 -29.84 26.44 37.50
CA ASN A 205 -30.51 25.64 36.48
C ASN A 205 -31.74 24.91 37.03
N PHE A 206 -31.60 24.20 38.15
CA PHE A 206 -32.64 23.35 38.71
C PHE A 206 -33.45 24.08 39.77
N ASN A 207 -34.30 25.02 39.36
CA ASN A 207 -35.22 25.71 40.27
C ASN A 207 -36.44 24.87 40.71
N ALA A 208 -36.77 23.79 39.99
CA ALA A 208 -37.83 22.81 40.34
C ALA A 208 -37.24 21.54 40.99
N SER A 209 -38.09 20.57 41.36
CA SER A 209 -37.60 19.27 41.82
C SER A 209 -37.08 18.41 40.66
N ILE A 210 -36.20 17.45 40.96
CA ILE A 210 -35.59 16.53 40.00
C ILE A 210 -36.06 15.10 40.34
N PRO A 211 -37.33 14.74 40.03
CA PRO A 211 -37.92 13.48 40.48
C PRO A 211 -37.45 12.25 39.71
N TYR A 212 -36.79 12.43 38.56
CA TYR A 212 -36.38 11.34 37.68
C TYR A 212 -34.86 11.23 37.65
N VAL A 213 -34.31 10.40 38.53
CA VAL A 213 -32.87 10.13 38.60
C VAL A 213 -32.62 8.66 38.27
N TRP A 214 -32.07 8.40 37.10
CA TRP A 214 -31.94 7.05 36.57
C TRP A 214 -30.52 6.69 36.16
N ILE A 215 -30.20 5.42 36.32
CA ILE A 215 -29.00 4.77 35.77
C ILE A 215 -29.45 3.78 34.70
N GLY A 216 -28.97 3.96 33.46
CA GLY A 216 -29.30 3.10 32.31
C GLY A 216 -30.54 3.50 31.50
N ARG A 217 -31.20 4.61 31.83
CA ARG A 217 -32.41 5.10 31.13
C ARG A 217 -32.26 6.55 30.69
N ALA A 218 -32.70 6.84 29.46
CA ALA A 218 -32.75 8.19 28.92
C ALA A 218 -33.94 8.99 29.47
N PRO A 219 -33.84 10.34 29.58
CA PRO A 219 -35.00 11.19 29.86
C PRO A 219 -35.80 11.50 28.58
N PHE A 220 -35.89 10.57 27.62
CA PHE A 220 -36.62 10.74 26.36
C PHE A 220 -37.40 9.46 26.04
N SER A 221 -38.64 9.61 25.56
CA SER A 221 -39.55 8.47 25.36
C SER A 221 -39.17 7.57 24.17
N ALA A 222 -38.52 8.13 23.14
CA ALA A 222 -38.12 7.41 21.93
C ALA A 222 -36.69 6.86 21.98
N ASP A 223 -35.94 7.15 23.04
CA ASP A 223 -34.52 6.82 23.14
C ASP A 223 -34.29 5.39 23.64
N ASN A 224 -33.17 4.82 23.24
CA ASN A 224 -32.76 3.49 23.68
C ASN A 224 -32.29 3.49 25.14
N TYR A 225 -32.65 2.43 25.87
CA TYR A 225 -32.08 2.09 27.16
C TYR A 225 -30.66 1.56 26.99
N LEU A 226 -29.86 1.69 28.05
CA LEU A 226 -28.55 1.05 28.10
C LEU A 226 -28.75 -0.44 28.45
N LYS A 227 -28.33 -1.31 27.53
CA LYS A 227 -28.50 -2.78 27.60
C LYS A 227 -27.16 -3.47 27.78
N GLN A 228 -27.17 -4.69 28.29
CA GLN A 228 -25.99 -5.56 28.40
C GLN A 228 -24.81 -4.81 29.03
N THR A 229 -25.10 -4.05 30.09
CA THR A 229 -24.13 -3.18 30.74
C THR A 229 -24.16 -3.44 32.23
N LEU A 230 -22.98 -3.73 32.78
CA LEU A 230 -22.74 -3.80 34.21
C LEU A 230 -22.32 -2.42 34.70
N VAL A 231 -22.80 -2.02 35.87
CA VAL A 231 -22.46 -0.77 36.54
C VAL A 231 -22.00 -1.10 37.96
N SER A 232 -20.92 -0.46 38.42
CA SER A 232 -20.40 -0.60 39.77
C SER A 232 -20.12 0.76 40.38
N ASP A 233 -20.20 0.82 41.71
CA ASP A 233 -19.72 1.90 42.57
C ASP A 233 -20.14 3.31 42.11
N ILE A 234 -21.42 3.63 42.31
CA ILE A 234 -22.00 4.94 41.97
C ILE A 234 -21.75 5.92 43.10
N ARG A 235 -21.01 7.00 42.83
CA ARG A 235 -20.69 8.04 43.81
C ARG A 235 -21.11 9.44 43.37
N LEU A 236 -21.63 10.21 44.31
CA LEU A 236 -21.85 11.66 44.19
C LEU A 236 -21.14 12.37 45.35
N TYR A 237 -20.24 13.29 45.00
CA TYR A 237 -19.52 14.13 45.94
C TYR A 237 -20.03 15.57 45.89
N GLY A 238 -20.11 16.24 47.04
CA GLY A 238 -20.38 17.67 47.17
C GLY A 238 -19.12 18.53 47.14
N LYS A 239 -18.09 18.08 46.44
CA LYS A 239 -16.85 18.80 46.15
C LYS A 239 -16.31 18.37 44.78
N VAL A 240 -15.37 19.17 44.26
CA VAL A 240 -14.54 18.78 43.12
C VAL A 240 -13.36 17.96 43.63
N LEU A 241 -13.22 16.72 43.14
CA LEU A 241 -12.10 15.87 43.49
C LEU A 241 -10.79 16.36 42.84
N GLY A 242 -9.69 16.27 43.59
CA GLY A 242 -8.34 16.55 43.10
C GLY A 242 -7.75 15.39 42.29
N THR A 243 -6.65 15.65 41.57
CA THR A 243 -5.99 14.66 40.70
C THR A 243 -5.63 13.36 41.41
N ALA A 244 -5.16 13.42 42.66
CA ALA A 244 -4.81 12.21 43.42
C ALA A 244 -6.04 11.35 43.73
N GLU A 245 -7.18 11.96 44.09
CA GLU A 245 -8.44 11.26 44.36
C GLU A 245 -9.00 10.63 43.07
N ILE A 246 -8.94 11.36 41.96
CA ILE A 246 -9.37 10.88 40.64
C ILE A 246 -8.53 9.66 40.20
N ASN A 247 -7.20 9.74 40.34
CA ASN A 247 -6.31 8.64 39.98
C ASN A 247 -6.52 7.40 40.88
N ALA A 248 -6.79 7.60 42.17
CA ALA A 248 -7.09 6.50 43.08
C ALA A 248 -8.39 5.77 42.70
N LEU A 249 -9.42 6.50 42.26
CA LEU A 249 -10.65 5.90 41.74
C LEU A 249 -10.37 5.15 40.43
N SER A 250 -9.67 5.74 39.47
CA SER A 250 -9.45 5.08 38.18
C SER A 250 -8.73 3.74 38.27
N GLN A 251 -7.84 3.55 39.26
CA GLN A 251 -7.12 2.29 39.50
C GLN A 251 -8.05 1.10 39.84
N ILE A 252 -9.26 1.35 40.33
CA ILE A 252 -10.24 0.29 40.65
C ILE A 252 -10.69 -0.47 39.38
N THR A 253 -10.57 0.14 38.19
CA THR A 253 -10.91 -0.54 36.93
C THR A 253 -10.10 -1.80 36.67
N GLU A 254 -8.82 -1.82 37.05
CA GLU A 254 -7.95 -2.99 36.89
C GLU A 254 -8.39 -4.15 37.80
N ASP A 255 -8.77 -3.83 39.03
CA ASP A 255 -9.25 -4.80 40.01
C ASP A 255 -10.65 -5.33 39.63
N LEU A 256 -11.55 -4.47 39.15
CA LEU A 256 -12.85 -4.87 38.60
C LEU A 256 -12.69 -5.80 37.38
N GLU A 257 -11.73 -5.52 36.49
CA GLU A 257 -11.44 -6.38 35.34
C GLU A 257 -10.82 -7.72 35.78
N HIS A 258 -9.92 -7.70 36.76
CA HIS A 258 -9.36 -8.91 37.34
C HIS A 258 -10.45 -9.79 37.98
N GLU A 259 -11.32 -9.22 38.81
CA GLU A 259 -12.43 -9.95 39.45
C GLU A 259 -13.47 -10.41 38.42
N PHE A 260 -13.74 -9.63 37.39
CA PHE A 260 -14.61 -10.04 36.27
C PHE A 260 -14.03 -11.23 35.51
N ARG A 261 -12.71 -11.42 35.47
CA ARG A 261 -12.07 -12.55 34.76
C ARG A 261 -11.77 -13.74 35.67
N TYR A 262 -11.33 -13.50 36.89
CA TYR A 262 -10.70 -14.50 37.77
C TYR A 262 -11.35 -14.62 39.16
N GLY A 263 -12.42 -13.84 39.45
CA GLY A 263 -12.99 -13.76 40.80
C GLY A 263 -13.43 -15.11 41.38
N THR A 264 -14.55 -15.65 40.89
CA THR A 264 -14.97 -17.03 41.22
C THR A 264 -14.64 -17.95 40.05
N PRO A 265 -13.71 -18.92 40.21
CA PRO A 265 -13.40 -19.88 39.16
C PRO A 265 -14.64 -20.64 38.69
N GLY A 266 -14.80 -20.79 37.38
CA GLY A 266 -15.91 -21.51 36.77
C GLY A 266 -15.71 -23.04 36.75
N ASP A 267 -16.68 -23.75 36.15
CA ASP A 267 -16.60 -25.19 35.90
C ASP A 267 -15.96 -25.47 34.53
N PHE A 268 -14.73 -25.99 34.56
CA PHE A 268 -13.95 -26.33 33.36
C PHE A 268 -14.38 -27.65 32.71
N THR A 269 -15.34 -28.40 33.26
CA THR A 269 -15.73 -29.73 32.75
C THR A 269 -16.21 -29.68 31.30
N ALA A 270 -17.05 -28.70 30.96
CA ALA A 270 -17.56 -28.51 29.60
C ALA A 270 -16.43 -28.14 28.63
N LEU A 271 -15.51 -27.27 29.05
CA LEU A 271 -14.37 -26.86 28.22
C LEU A 271 -13.41 -28.02 27.96
N ARG A 272 -13.07 -28.80 28.99
CA ARG A 272 -12.22 -30.00 28.82
C ARG A 272 -12.86 -31.04 27.90
N THR A 273 -14.18 -31.14 27.92
CA THR A 273 -14.92 -32.00 26.99
C THR A 273 -14.83 -31.46 25.56
N ALA A 274 -15.09 -30.17 25.36
CA ALA A 274 -15.00 -29.53 24.05
C ALA A 274 -13.58 -29.59 23.44
N ILE A 275 -12.53 -29.45 24.26
CA ILE A 275 -11.13 -29.63 23.83
C ILE A 275 -10.91 -31.04 23.30
N ARG A 276 -11.36 -32.08 24.03
CA ARG A 276 -11.21 -33.47 23.60
C ARG A 276 -11.93 -33.74 22.29
N GLU A 277 -13.17 -33.27 22.16
CA GLU A 277 -13.95 -33.40 20.93
C GLU A 277 -13.28 -32.70 19.74
N ALA A 278 -12.68 -31.54 19.97
CA ALA A 278 -11.91 -30.80 18.96
C ALA A 278 -10.63 -31.54 18.53
N GLU A 279 -9.87 -32.08 19.49
CA GLU A 279 -8.67 -32.89 19.22
C GLU A 279 -9.03 -34.19 18.46
N ASP A 280 -10.08 -34.89 18.87
CA ASP A 280 -10.58 -36.10 18.19
C ASP A 280 -11.06 -35.79 16.76
N PHE A 281 -11.76 -34.67 16.57
CA PHE A 281 -12.18 -34.21 15.24
C PHE A 281 -10.97 -33.98 14.32
N LEU A 282 -9.96 -33.25 14.79
CA LEU A 282 -8.74 -32.99 14.02
C LEU A 282 -7.98 -34.28 13.68
N ALA A 283 -7.83 -35.19 14.65
CA ALA A 283 -7.15 -36.45 14.43
C ALA A 283 -7.80 -37.29 13.30
N GLY A 284 -9.12 -37.19 13.13
CA GLY A 284 -9.86 -37.88 12.07
C GLY A 284 -9.96 -37.15 10.73
N HIS A 285 -9.76 -35.82 10.69
CA HIS A 285 -10.12 -35.00 9.52
C HIS A 285 -9.04 -33.99 9.08
N ALA A 286 -7.90 -33.85 9.76
CA ALA A 286 -6.92 -32.82 9.42
C ALA A 286 -6.46 -32.89 7.95
N ALA A 287 -6.30 -34.08 7.39
CA ALA A 287 -5.76 -34.30 6.05
C ALA A 287 -6.68 -33.85 4.89
N ILE A 288 -7.97 -33.56 5.15
CA ILE A 288 -8.91 -33.10 4.12
C ILE A 288 -9.06 -31.57 4.08
N TYR A 289 -8.45 -30.85 5.03
CA TYR A 289 -8.50 -29.40 5.11
C TYR A 289 -7.13 -28.77 4.81
N PRO A 290 -7.09 -27.51 4.39
CA PRO A 290 -5.82 -26.78 4.20
C PRO A 290 -5.03 -26.67 5.50
N GLU A 291 -3.72 -26.88 5.43
CA GLU A 291 -2.82 -26.86 6.60
C GLU A 291 -2.93 -25.54 7.38
N ALA A 292 -3.04 -24.41 6.69
CA ALA A 292 -3.19 -23.10 7.31
C ALA A 292 -4.52 -22.95 8.08
N ALA A 293 -5.62 -23.48 7.55
CA ALA A 293 -6.92 -23.49 8.22
C ALA A 293 -6.90 -24.39 9.46
N VAL A 294 -6.25 -25.57 9.34
CA VAL A 294 -6.01 -26.49 10.47
C VAL A 294 -5.20 -25.79 11.56
N ALA A 295 -4.15 -25.05 11.19
CA ALA A 295 -3.29 -24.35 12.13
C ALA A 295 -4.04 -23.26 12.92
N ILE A 296 -4.97 -22.54 12.28
CA ILE A 296 -5.86 -21.57 12.95
C ILE A 296 -6.79 -22.26 13.96
N TYR A 297 -7.36 -23.41 13.60
CA TYR A 297 -8.18 -24.17 14.55
C TYR A 297 -7.36 -24.72 15.71
N LEU A 298 -6.12 -25.16 15.43
CA LEU A 298 -5.18 -25.61 16.46
C LEU A 298 -4.79 -24.47 17.42
N ASP A 299 -4.68 -23.24 16.93
CA ASP A 299 -4.49 -22.08 17.81
C ASP A 299 -5.62 -21.93 18.83
N GLU A 300 -6.87 -22.06 18.39
CA GLU A 300 -8.03 -21.97 19.27
C GLU A 300 -8.08 -23.11 20.30
N ILE A 301 -7.67 -24.32 19.89
CA ILE A 301 -7.50 -25.46 20.81
C ILE A 301 -6.41 -25.16 21.84
N ASN A 302 -5.27 -24.61 21.41
CA ASN A 302 -4.16 -24.26 22.29
C ASN A 302 -4.55 -23.17 23.30
N MET A 303 -5.35 -22.18 22.87
CA MET A 303 -5.95 -21.18 23.76
C MET A 303 -6.86 -21.83 24.82
N ALA A 304 -7.76 -22.71 24.38
CA ALA A 304 -8.64 -23.46 25.27
C ALA A 304 -7.87 -24.33 26.29
N LYS A 305 -6.78 -24.99 25.84
CA LYS A 305 -5.91 -25.81 26.69
C LYS A 305 -5.18 -24.96 27.72
N THR A 306 -4.57 -23.85 27.30
CA THR A 306 -3.89 -22.91 28.21
C THR A 306 -4.85 -22.42 29.29
N LEU A 307 -6.07 -22.04 28.91
CA LEU A 307 -7.11 -21.60 29.85
C LEU A 307 -7.54 -22.71 30.82
N ALA A 308 -7.72 -23.94 30.32
CA ALA A 308 -8.07 -25.09 31.14
C ALA A 308 -6.94 -25.55 32.07
N GLU A 309 -5.68 -25.36 31.69
CA GLU A 309 -4.51 -25.61 32.53
C GLU A 309 -4.37 -24.56 33.63
N GLU A 310 -4.64 -23.29 33.32
CA GLU A 310 -4.64 -22.22 34.32
C GLU A 310 -5.69 -22.48 35.41
N GLY A 311 -6.90 -22.87 35.03
CA GLY A 311 -7.94 -23.33 35.96
C GLY A 311 -8.49 -22.26 36.90
N LYS A 312 -8.28 -20.97 36.61
CA LYS A 312 -8.61 -19.85 37.50
C LYS A 312 -9.72 -18.93 36.98
N VAL A 313 -9.99 -18.91 35.68
CA VAL A 313 -10.98 -17.99 35.09
C VAL A 313 -12.41 -18.34 35.48
N ASN A 314 -13.30 -17.35 35.40
CA ASN A 314 -14.72 -17.51 35.70
C ASN A 314 -15.51 -18.18 34.55
N GLN A 315 -16.78 -18.50 34.82
CA GLN A 315 -17.64 -19.20 33.86
C GLN A 315 -17.86 -18.43 32.55
N ASN A 316 -17.95 -17.11 32.58
CA ASN A 316 -18.20 -16.31 31.38
C ASN A 316 -17.04 -16.43 30.37
N VAL A 317 -15.80 -16.43 30.86
CA VAL A 317 -14.61 -16.61 30.02
C VAL A 317 -14.59 -18.03 29.44
N ILE A 318 -14.92 -19.04 30.24
CA ILE A 318 -15.03 -20.44 29.81
C ILE A 318 -16.07 -20.60 28.69
N ASP A 319 -17.28 -20.07 28.89
CA ASP A 319 -18.37 -20.17 27.93
C ASP A 319 -18.03 -19.46 26.61
N LYS A 320 -17.33 -18.32 26.69
CA LYS A 320 -16.82 -17.60 25.51
C LYS A 320 -15.80 -18.45 24.76
N GLN A 321 -14.86 -19.08 25.46
CA GLN A 321 -13.86 -19.96 24.85
C GLN A 321 -14.47 -21.18 24.17
N ILE A 322 -15.51 -21.79 24.76
CA ILE A 322 -16.25 -22.90 24.13
C ILE A 322 -16.92 -22.44 22.83
N LYS A 323 -17.55 -21.26 22.83
CA LYS A 323 -18.17 -20.69 21.62
C LYS A 323 -17.14 -20.38 20.53
N ALA A 324 -15.98 -19.83 20.92
CA ALA A 324 -14.89 -19.53 20.01
C ALA A 324 -14.33 -20.81 19.35
N LEU A 325 -14.15 -21.88 20.13
CA LEU A 325 -13.74 -23.18 19.63
C LEU A 325 -14.73 -23.77 18.62
N ALA A 326 -16.03 -23.70 18.91
CA ALA A 326 -17.07 -24.15 17.98
C ALA A 326 -17.11 -23.32 16.69
N ALA A 327 -16.94 -22.00 16.80
CA ALA A 327 -16.86 -21.11 15.65
C ALA A 327 -15.64 -21.41 14.76
N ALA A 328 -14.46 -21.62 15.37
CA ALA A 328 -13.24 -21.97 14.66
C ALA A 328 -13.37 -23.31 13.91
N GLN A 329 -14.04 -24.31 14.52
CA GLN A 329 -14.32 -25.57 13.83
C GLN A 329 -15.26 -25.38 12.62
N ASN A 330 -16.26 -24.50 12.72
CA ASN A 330 -17.15 -24.21 11.59
C ASN A 330 -16.42 -23.48 10.47
N THR A 331 -15.50 -22.56 10.80
CA THR A 331 -14.62 -21.90 9.83
C THR A 331 -13.74 -22.93 9.11
N LEU A 332 -13.16 -23.89 9.84
CA LEU A 332 -12.39 -24.99 9.25
C LEU A 332 -13.26 -25.85 8.31
N LYS A 333 -14.48 -26.21 8.72
CA LYS A 333 -15.40 -26.99 7.87
C LYS A 333 -15.79 -26.26 6.58
N ALA A 334 -15.81 -24.92 6.59
CA ALA A 334 -16.12 -24.13 5.41
C ALA A 334 -15.03 -24.17 4.33
N THR A 335 -13.84 -24.70 4.64
CA THR A 335 -12.73 -24.87 3.68
C THR A 335 -12.67 -26.26 3.05
N ASP A 336 -13.67 -27.12 3.31
CA ASP A 336 -13.75 -28.45 2.69
C ASP A 336 -13.71 -28.34 1.15
N GLY A 337 -12.80 -29.10 0.53
CA GLY A 337 -12.57 -29.08 -0.92
C GLY A 337 -11.82 -27.86 -1.46
N PHE A 338 -11.33 -26.94 -0.62
CA PHE A 338 -10.47 -25.85 -1.05
C PHE A 338 -9.03 -26.33 -1.28
N GLU A 339 -8.45 -25.94 -2.41
CA GLU A 339 -7.06 -26.18 -2.76
C GLU A 339 -6.36 -24.82 -2.99
N PHE A 340 -5.22 -24.63 -2.34
CA PHE A 340 -4.40 -23.44 -2.54
C PHE A 340 -3.46 -23.67 -3.72
N ASP A 341 -3.95 -23.35 -4.92
CA ASP A 341 -3.20 -23.51 -6.18
C ASP A 341 -2.24 -22.33 -6.42
N ASP A 342 -1.01 -22.48 -5.92
CA ASP A 342 0.13 -21.62 -6.24
C ASP A 342 0.98 -22.16 -7.41
N GLU A 343 0.46 -23.11 -8.19
CA GLU A 343 1.07 -23.52 -9.45
C GLU A 343 0.99 -22.35 -10.46
N ASP A 344 1.93 -22.31 -11.42
CA ASP A 344 2.07 -21.27 -12.45
C ASP A 344 2.43 -19.85 -11.96
N VAL A 345 2.94 -19.69 -10.73
CA VAL A 345 3.64 -18.45 -10.34
C VAL A 345 4.97 -18.39 -11.08
N VAL A 346 5.07 -17.52 -12.08
CA VAL A 346 6.28 -17.31 -12.90
C VAL A 346 6.98 -16.01 -12.49
N GLU A 347 8.31 -15.99 -12.51
CA GLU A 347 9.11 -14.77 -12.35
C GLU A 347 9.41 -14.10 -13.70
N GLY A 348 9.30 -12.77 -13.76
CA GLY A 348 9.58 -11.99 -14.97
C GLY A 348 8.49 -12.05 -16.05
N TYR A 349 8.61 -11.17 -17.04
CA TYR A 349 7.68 -11.04 -18.16
C TYR A 349 8.44 -10.91 -19.48
N ASP A 350 8.05 -11.70 -20.47
CA ASP A 350 8.65 -11.69 -21.81
C ASP A 350 8.07 -10.53 -22.61
N THR A 351 8.90 -9.57 -23.01
CA THR A 351 8.47 -8.37 -23.72
C THR A 351 8.43 -8.54 -25.24
N ASP A 352 8.86 -9.68 -25.82
CA ASP A 352 8.71 -9.90 -27.27
C ASP A 352 7.29 -10.39 -27.59
N LYS A 353 6.34 -9.43 -27.65
CA LYS A 353 4.93 -9.72 -27.93
C LYS A 353 4.50 -9.40 -29.36
N GLY A 354 5.41 -8.98 -30.24
CA GLY A 354 5.10 -8.65 -31.64
C GLY A 354 4.47 -7.27 -31.89
N PHE A 355 4.39 -6.41 -30.86
CA PHE A 355 4.06 -4.99 -31.03
C PHE A 355 5.08 -4.31 -31.96
N ARG A 356 4.61 -3.36 -32.78
CA ARG A 356 5.49 -2.49 -33.55
C ARG A 356 6.03 -1.39 -32.65
N HIS A 357 7.31 -1.06 -32.79
CA HIS A 357 7.97 -0.04 -31.99
C HIS A 357 8.96 0.84 -32.77
N PRO A 358 8.90 2.18 -32.59
CA PRO A 358 7.77 2.89 -32.02
C PRO A 358 6.50 2.57 -32.81
N GLY A 359 5.37 2.37 -32.14
CA GLY A 359 4.12 2.01 -32.82
C GLY A 359 2.87 2.48 -32.11
N ALA A 360 3.00 3.47 -31.23
CA ALA A 360 1.87 4.24 -30.74
C ALA A 360 1.45 5.28 -31.80
N LEU A 361 1.53 6.59 -31.54
CA LEU A 361 1.09 7.60 -32.52
C LEU A 361 1.98 7.76 -33.77
N HIS A 362 3.24 7.30 -33.71
CA HIS A 362 4.17 7.38 -34.84
C HIS A 362 5.00 6.11 -34.98
N THR A 363 5.42 5.85 -36.21
CA THR A 363 6.29 4.72 -36.59
C THR A 363 7.62 5.19 -37.17
N ASP A 364 8.60 4.30 -37.28
CA ASP A 364 9.85 4.63 -37.97
C ASP A 364 9.64 4.98 -39.45
N GLU A 365 8.62 4.41 -40.10
CA GLU A 365 8.22 4.76 -41.48
C GLU A 365 7.73 6.21 -41.59
N ASP A 366 7.08 6.73 -40.54
CA ASP A 366 6.69 8.14 -40.48
C ASP A 366 7.89 9.07 -40.45
N PHE A 367 8.87 8.76 -39.60
CA PHE A 367 10.08 9.57 -39.52
C PHE A 367 10.93 9.49 -40.79
N GLU A 368 11.00 8.33 -41.43
CA GLU A 368 11.69 8.21 -42.72
C GLU A 368 11.01 9.05 -43.81
N ARG A 369 9.67 9.00 -43.89
CA ARG A 369 8.90 9.86 -44.80
C ARG A 369 9.19 11.34 -44.58
N ILE A 370 9.17 11.79 -43.32
CA ILE A 370 9.40 13.21 -42.99
C ILE A 370 10.83 13.63 -43.37
N ARG A 371 11.84 12.82 -43.05
CA ARG A 371 13.23 13.10 -43.42
C ARG A 371 13.40 13.21 -44.93
N GLN A 372 12.75 12.31 -45.68
CA GLN A 372 12.77 12.34 -47.13
C GLN A 372 12.06 13.58 -47.69
N GLN A 373 10.88 13.95 -47.18
CA GLN A 373 10.17 15.16 -47.59
C GLN A 373 10.95 16.45 -47.28
N LEU A 374 11.67 16.50 -46.15
CA LEU A 374 12.57 17.60 -45.81
C LEU A 374 13.74 17.69 -46.81
N LYS A 375 14.33 16.54 -47.17
CA LYS A 375 15.42 16.45 -48.16
C LYS A 375 14.95 16.88 -49.55
N ASP A 376 13.71 16.56 -49.92
CA ASP A 376 13.11 16.91 -51.22
C ASP A 376 12.59 18.36 -51.28
N GLY A 377 12.69 19.13 -50.18
CA GLY A 377 12.30 20.53 -50.18
C GLY A 377 10.80 20.76 -50.05
N ASN A 378 10.03 19.83 -49.47
CA ASN A 378 8.58 20.00 -49.30
C ASN A 378 8.29 21.22 -48.41
N ALA A 379 7.75 22.28 -49.02
CA ALA A 379 7.57 23.57 -48.36
C ALA A 379 6.67 23.50 -47.12
N LYS A 380 5.63 22.66 -47.15
CA LYS A 380 4.69 22.50 -46.03
C LYS A 380 5.36 21.81 -44.85
N VAL A 381 6.09 20.72 -45.10
CA VAL A 381 6.83 19.96 -44.07
C VAL A 381 7.97 20.80 -43.48
N ILE A 382 8.69 21.57 -44.31
CA ILE A 382 9.71 22.52 -43.85
C ILE A 382 9.10 23.56 -42.90
N ALA A 383 7.95 24.16 -43.27
CA ALA A 383 7.27 25.13 -42.43
C ALA A 383 6.85 24.52 -41.08
N ALA A 384 6.25 23.32 -41.10
CA ALA A 384 5.85 22.60 -39.90
C ALA A 384 7.05 22.19 -39.02
N TYR A 385 8.16 21.77 -39.62
CA TYR A 385 9.37 21.43 -38.88
C TYR A 385 10.01 22.67 -38.24
N ASN A 386 9.96 23.84 -38.90
CA ASN A 386 10.41 25.09 -38.31
C ASN A 386 9.52 25.51 -37.12
N VAL A 387 8.22 25.22 -37.13
CA VAL A 387 7.35 25.43 -35.95
C VAL A 387 7.83 24.56 -34.78
N LEU A 388 8.18 23.29 -35.02
CA LEU A 388 8.76 22.44 -33.99
C LEU A 388 10.09 23.01 -33.48
N LYS A 389 11.06 23.31 -34.35
CA LYS A 389 12.40 23.80 -33.95
C LYS A 389 12.37 25.08 -33.11
N ASN A 390 11.40 25.96 -33.38
CA ASN A 390 11.28 27.25 -32.70
C ASN A 390 10.43 27.17 -31.42
N ALA A 391 9.82 26.01 -31.11
CA ALA A 391 8.99 25.86 -29.93
C ALA A 391 9.84 25.91 -28.65
N ALA A 392 9.35 26.60 -27.62
CA ALA A 392 10.06 26.70 -26.35
C ALA A 392 10.24 25.34 -25.66
N TYR A 393 9.28 24.43 -25.81
CA TYR A 393 9.32 23.09 -25.22
C TYR A 393 10.15 22.09 -26.01
N SER A 394 10.56 22.41 -27.25
CA SER A 394 11.46 21.55 -28.04
C SER A 394 12.95 21.84 -27.81
N GLN A 395 13.29 22.78 -26.92
CA GLN A 395 14.68 23.11 -26.64
C GLN A 395 15.25 22.07 -25.67
N SER A 396 16.51 21.65 -25.87
CA SER A 396 17.20 20.62 -25.07
C SER A 396 17.49 21.04 -23.62
N ASN A 397 17.09 22.26 -23.25
CA ASN A 397 17.25 22.84 -21.92
C ASN A 397 15.92 23.33 -21.30
N ALA A 398 14.78 22.93 -21.86
CA ALA A 398 13.47 23.31 -21.35
C ALA A 398 13.24 22.73 -19.94
N ALA A 399 12.89 23.56 -18.98
CA ALA A 399 12.70 23.12 -17.59
C ALA A 399 11.38 22.36 -17.41
N THR A 400 11.40 21.34 -16.55
CA THR A 400 10.22 20.55 -16.14
C THR A 400 10.02 20.61 -14.62
N TYR A 401 8.78 20.43 -14.16
CA TYR A 401 8.39 20.69 -12.76
C TYR A 401 7.57 19.52 -12.18
N PRO A 402 8.21 18.37 -11.91
CA PRO A 402 7.51 17.20 -11.40
C PRO A 402 6.93 17.45 -10.00
N VAL A 403 5.80 16.82 -9.70
CA VAL A 403 5.09 16.94 -8.43
C VAL A 403 4.75 15.57 -7.87
N GLU A 404 4.74 15.41 -6.53
CA GLU A 404 4.46 14.11 -5.90
C GLU A 404 3.02 13.63 -6.16
N THR A 405 2.05 14.55 -6.18
CA THR A 405 0.66 14.25 -6.52
C THR A 405 0.15 15.24 -7.55
N ILE A 406 -0.32 14.71 -8.68
CA ILE A 406 -1.00 15.47 -9.72
C ILE A 406 -2.44 15.72 -9.26
N VAL A 407 -2.86 16.97 -9.16
CA VAL A 407 -4.21 17.36 -8.71
C VAL A 407 -4.93 18.10 -9.81
N ARG A 408 -6.13 17.61 -10.16
CA ARG A 408 -7.08 18.26 -11.06
C ARG A 408 -8.48 18.26 -10.43
N GLY A 409 -9.06 19.43 -10.23
CA GLY A 409 -10.32 19.68 -9.53
C GLY A 409 -10.19 19.77 -8.00
N GLY A 410 -11.33 19.81 -7.31
CA GLY A 410 -11.40 19.54 -5.85
C GLY A 410 -11.22 20.71 -4.89
N GLY A 411 -11.20 21.96 -5.35
CA GLY A 411 -11.22 23.16 -4.47
C GLY A 411 -9.96 23.43 -3.63
N VAL A 412 -9.00 22.51 -3.61
CA VAL A 412 -7.72 22.60 -2.87
C VAL A 412 -6.55 23.11 -3.72
N GLY A 413 -6.84 23.57 -4.95
CA GLY A 413 -5.85 24.01 -5.94
C GLY A 413 -5.50 22.91 -6.94
N GLU A 414 -5.07 23.31 -8.15
CA GLU A 414 -4.76 22.41 -9.25
C GLU A 414 -3.30 22.59 -9.71
N ASN A 415 -2.60 21.50 -10.00
CA ASN A 415 -1.20 21.54 -10.47
C ASN A 415 -0.96 20.68 -11.72
N TYR A 416 -2.02 20.06 -12.27
CA TYR A 416 -1.95 19.14 -13.42
C TYR A 416 -1.27 19.72 -14.66
N ILE A 417 -1.29 21.06 -14.82
CA ILE A 417 -0.65 21.74 -15.95
C ILE A 417 0.86 21.48 -16.00
N ASN A 418 1.49 21.16 -14.86
CA ASN A 418 2.89 20.78 -14.83
C ASN A 418 3.13 19.46 -15.56
N ALA A 419 2.26 18.46 -15.37
CA ALA A 419 2.34 17.18 -16.06
C ALA A 419 2.10 17.34 -17.56
N ALA A 420 1.10 18.15 -17.95
CA ALA A 420 0.81 18.48 -19.34
C ALA A 420 2.05 19.05 -20.07
N ARG A 421 2.73 20.00 -19.42
CA ARG A 421 3.97 20.60 -19.95
C ARG A 421 5.12 19.62 -19.96
N GLY A 422 5.29 18.83 -18.90
CA GLY A 422 6.35 17.81 -18.80
C GLY A 422 6.27 16.79 -19.93
N ALA A 423 5.10 16.20 -20.16
CA ALA A 423 4.89 15.26 -21.26
C ALA A 423 5.12 15.92 -22.63
N THR A 424 4.69 17.18 -22.80
CA THR A 424 4.90 17.94 -24.04
C THR A 424 6.38 18.21 -24.32
N ILE A 425 7.15 18.59 -23.30
CA ILE A 425 8.60 18.80 -23.42
C ILE A 425 9.28 17.51 -23.85
N ALA A 426 8.97 16.39 -23.18
CA ALA A 426 9.55 15.09 -23.53
C ALA A 426 9.22 14.70 -24.97
N TYR A 427 7.94 14.80 -25.37
CA TYR A 427 7.50 14.47 -26.73
C TYR A 427 8.13 15.35 -27.81
N GLN A 428 8.17 16.67 -27.63
CA GLN A 428 8.75 17.56 -28.63
C GLN A 428 10.25 17.33 -28.81
N ASN A 429 10.98 17.05 -27.73
CA ASN A 429 12.39 16.67 -27.80
C ASN A 429 12.57 15.29 -28.45
N ALA A 430 11.68 14.33 -28.18
CA ALA A 430 11.67 13.03 -28.86
C ALA A 430 11.45 13.18 -30.38
N LEU A 431 10.53 14.03 -30.82
CA LEU A 431 10.33 14.35 -32.23
C LEU A 431 11.57 14.98 -32.87
N ARG A 432 12.21 15.93 -32.18
CA ARG A 432 13.48 16.52 -32.64
C ARG A 432 14.51 15.42 -32.89
N TRP A 433 14.73 14.55 -31.90
CA TRP A 433 15.65 13.43 -32.03
C TRP A 433 15.34 12.50 -33.22
N LYS A 434 14.09 12.04 -33.37
CA LYS A 434 13.73 11.12 -34.46
C LYS A 434 13.88 11.77 -35.85
N ILE A 435 13.70 13.09 -35.97
CA ILE A 435 13.80 13.84 -37.24
C ILE A 435 15.25 14.27 -37.55
N ASP A 436 15.94 14.98 -36.65
CA ASP A 436 17.28 15.55 -36.89
C ASP A 436 18.44 14.73 -36.30
N ARG A 437 18.14 13.62 -35.61
CA ARG A 437 19.11 12.73 -34.94
C ARG A 437 19.96 13.43 -33.88
N SER A 438 19.43 14.48 -33.26
CA SER A 438 20.08 15.20 -32.17
C SER A 438 20.04 14.43 -30.85
N GLU A 439 21.22 13.98 -30.41
CA GLU A 439 21.40 13.24 -29.15
C GLU A 439 21.07 14.09 -27.91
N GLU A 440 21.30 15.40 -27.94
CA GLU A 440 20.94 16.29 -26.82
C GLU A 440 19.43 16.32 -26.57
N HIS A 441 18.62 16.22 -27.62
CA HIS A 441 17.16 16.17 -27.50
C HIS A 441 16.70 14.80 -27.00
N ALA A 442 17.32 13.70 -27.45
CA ALA A 442 17.04 12.36 -26.91
C ALA A 442 17.31 12.28 -25.41
N ARG A 443 18.51 12.72 -24.98
CA ARG A 443 18.90 12.77 -23.57
C ARG A 443 17.94 13.63 -22.76
N HIS A 444 17.59 14.82 -23.26
CA HIS A 444 16.70 15.70 -22.53
C HIS A 444 15.27 15.13 -22.40
N ALA A 445 14.76 14.45 -23.43
CA ALA A 445 13.48 13.76 -23.33
C ALA A 445 13.51 12.72 -22.20
N VAL A 446 14.55 11.87 -22.15
CA VAL A 446 14.73 10.86 -21.08
C VAL A 446 14.88 11.51 -19.70
N ASP A 447 15.68 12.58 -19.58
CA ASP A 447 15.86 13.31 -18.32
C ASP A 447 14.51 13.81 -17.77
N VAL A 448 13.65 14.35 -18.64
CA VAL A 448 12.30 14.80 -18.26
C VAL A 448 11.41 13.63 -17.86
N LEU A 449 11.40 12.54 -18.65
CA LEU A 449 10.60 11.34 -18.34
C LEU A 449 10.98 10.75 -16.98
N MET A 450 12.27 10.60 -16.70
CA MET A 450 12.76 10.05 -15.43
C MET A 450 12.58 11.01 -14.25
N ALA A 451 12.66 12.33 -14.46
CA ALA A 451 12.35 13.29 -13.41
C ALA A 451 10.89 13.18 -12.92
N TRP A 452 9.95 12.92 -13.84
CA TRP A 452 8.55 12.66 -13.48
C TRP A 452 8.36 11.30 -12.84
N ALA A 453 8.91 10.23 -13.42
CA ALA A 453 8.77 8.88 -12.90
C ALA A 453 9.27 8.72 -11.45
N ARG A 454 10.41 9.36 -11.12
CA ARG A 454 11.01 9.28 -9.76
C ARG A 454 10.33 10.18 -8.72
N THR A 455 9.48 11.10 -9.14
CA THR A 455 8.84 12.09 -8.24
C THR A 455 7.36 11.80 -8.02
N THR A 456 6.62 11.50 -9.08
CA THR A 456 5.15 11.43 -9.03
C THR A 456 4.67 10.09 -8.51
N LYS A 457 3.91 10.13 -7.42
CA LYS A 457 3.42 8.97 -6.67
C LYS A 457 1.92 8.72 -6.85
N ALA A 458 1.15 9.73 -7.24
CA ALA A 458 -0.31 9.64 -7.34
C ALA A 458 -0.94 10.70 -8.27
N ILE A 459 -2.18 10.42 -8.69
CA ILE A 459 -3.08 11.34 -9.39
C ILE A 459 -4.35 11.47 -8.52
N GLY A 460 -4.82 12.68 -8.29
CA GLY A 460 -5.97 12.95 -7.44
C GLY A 460 -6.69 14.26 -7.81
N GLY A 461 -7.51 14.74 -6.88
CA GLY A 461 -8.47 15.83 -7.10
C GLY A 461 -9.91 15.33 -6.97
N ASP A 462 -10.87 16.08 -7.52
CA ASP A 462 -12.24 15.53 -7.69
C ASP A 462 -12.27 14.60 -8.91
N SER A 463 -13.46 14.25 -9.41
CA SER A 463 -13.59 13.38 -10.60
C SER A 463 -12.68 13.74 -11.77
N ASN A 464 -12.30 15.02 -11.96
CA ASN A 464 -11.40 15.46 -13.02
C ASN A 464 -10.00 14.82 -12.99
N TYR A 465 -9.61 14.12 -11.91
CA TYR A 465 -8.39 13.29 -11.91
C TYR A 465 -8.35 12.32 -13.11
N ALA A 466 -9.50 11.79 -13.54
CA ALA A 466 -9.59 10.85 -14.66
C ALA A 466 -9.22 11.49 -16.01
N LEU A 467 -9.45 12.81 -16.17
CA LEU A 467 -8.96 13.54 -17.35
C LEU A 467 -7.44 13.72 -17.29
N ALA A 468 -6.87 13.98 -16.11
CA ALA A 468 -5.42 14.06 -15.96
C ALA A 468 -4.76 12.71 -16.24
N ALA A 469 -5.33 11.61 -15.71
CA ALA A 469 -4.86 10.25 -15.93
C ALA A 469 -4.83 9.89 -17.41
N GLY A 470 -5.96 10.01 -18.11
CA GLY A 470 -6.05 9.72 -19.53
C GLY A 470 -5.12 10.60 -20.37
N LEU A 471 -5.28 11.93 -20.31
CA LEU A 471 -4.58 12.86 -21.21
C LEU A 471 -3.06 12.85 -21.06
N TYR A 472 -2.56 12.84 -19.82
CA TYR A 472 -1.11 12.94 -19.61
C TYR A 472 -0.46 11.56 -19.57
N GLY A 473 -1.21 10.52 -19.21
CA GLY A 473 -0.73 9.13 -19.25
C GLY A 473 -0.39 8.69 -20.68
N TYR A 474 -1.29 8.92 -21.64
CA TYR A 474 -0.97 8.59 -23.05
C TYR A 474 0.18 9.45 -23.59
N ALA A 475 0.24 10.74 -23.21
CA ALA A 475 1.28 11.66 -23.66
C ALA A 475 2.68 11.22 -23.19
N PHE A 476 2.81 10.84 -21.91
CA PHE A 476 4.06 10.29 -21.37
C PHE A 476 4.42 8.95 -22.02
N ALA A 477 3.46 8.05 -22.20
CA ALA A 477 3.69 6.76 -22.85
C ALA A 477 4.21 6.92 -24.30
N ASN A 478 3.58 7.81 -25.08
CA ASN A 478 3.97 8.08 -26.46
C ASN A 478 5.33 8.76 -26.56
N ALA A 479 5.65 9.69 -25.64
CA ALA A 479 6.97 10.31 -25.59
C ALA A 479 8.07 9.28 -25.29
N ALA A 480 7.82 8.36 -24.34
CA ALA A 480 8.72 7.28 -24.00
C ALA A 480 8.92 6.30 -25.15
N GLU A 481 7.84 5.88 -25.83
CA GLU A 481 7.92 5.00 -27.01
C GLU A 481 8.82 5.58 -28.11
N LEU A 482 8.78 6.89 -28.31
CA LEU A 482 9.64 7.57 -29.28
C LEU A 482 11.11 7.61 -28.91
N VAL A 483 11.50 7.36 -27.66
CA VAL A 483 12.91 7.36 -27.20
C VAL A 483 13.37 6.01 -26.63
N ARG A 484 12.55 4.96 -26.75
CA ARG A 484 12.86 3.62 -26.22
C ARG A 484 14.12 3.00 -26.83
N ASP A 485 14.45 3.36 -28.08
CA ASP A 485 15.62 2.89 -28.83
C ASP A 485 16.86 3.79 -28.65
N TYR A 486 16.79 4.78 -27.77
CA TYR A 486 17.94 5.63 -27.46
C TYR A 486 18.92 4.89 -26.53
N GLU A 487 20.12 4.60 -27.02
CA GLU A 487 21.17 3.87 -26.27
C GLU A 487 21.53 4.51 -24.92
N GLY A 488 21.31 5.81 -24.74
CA GLY A 488 21.56 6.53 -23.48
C GLY A 488 20.50 6.32 -22.40
N TRP A 489 19.36 5.68 -22.70
CA TRP A 489 18.37 5.27 -21.69
C TRP A 489 18.70 3.84 -21.23
N ASN A 490 19.26 3.71 -20.03
CA ASN A 490 19.61 2.39 -19.50
C ASN A 490 18.35 1.55 -19.19
N ALA A 491 18.51 0.22 -19.23
CA ALA A 491 17.39 -0.71 -19.09
C ALA A 491 16.69 -0.67 -17.72
N GLU A 492 17.44 -0.37 -16.65
CA GLU A 492 16.90 -0.28 -15.28
C GLU A 492 15.97 0.94 -15.15
N ASP A 493 16.40 2.10 -15.67
CA ASP A 493 15.59 3.32 -15.70
C ASP A 493 14.37 3.17 -16.61
N PHE A 494 14.51 2.48 -17.75
CA PHE A 494 13.36 2.20 -18.61
C PHE A 494 12.36 1.27 -17.92
N ALA A 495 12.82 0.23 -17.23
CA ALA A 495 11.96 -0.63 -16.42
C ALA A 495 11.29 0.13 -15.26
N GLU A 496 12.01 1.04 -14.58
CA GLU A 496 11.44 1.94 -13.57
C GLU A 496 10.33 2.82 -14.17
N PHE A 497 10.54 3.37 -15.36
CA PHE A 497 9.54 4.18 -16.07
C PHE A 497 8.30 3.35 -16.45
N LYS A 498 8.47 2.16 -17.01
CA LYS A 498 7.35 1.24 -17.29
C LYS A 498 6.53 0.97 -16.02
N ARG A 499 7.22 0.66 -14.92
CA ARG A 499 6.58 0.42 -13.63
C ARG A 499 5.83 1.65 -13.10
N TRP A 500 6.37 2.85 -13.31
CA TRP A 500 5.65 4.10 -13.01
C TRP A 500 4.35 4.24 -13.82
N MET A 501 4.37 3.90 -15.12
CA MET A 501 3.17 3.87 -15.97
C MET A 501 2.12 2.89 -15.42
N LEU A 502 2.54 1.69 -15.02
CA LEU A 502 1.67 0.64 -14.47
C LEU A 502 1.13 0.95 -13.07
N ASN A 503 1.87 1.69 -12.24
CA ASN A 503 1.50 1.96 -10.84
C ASN A 503 0.72 3.26 -10.61
N VAL A 504 0.92 4.27 -11.46
CA VAL A 504 0.34 5.62 -11.25
C VAL A 504 -0.76 5.89 -12.27
N TRP A 505 -0.52 5.56 -13.54
CA TRP A 505 -1.37 5.99 -14.65
C TRP A 505 -2.43 4.94 -14.98
N TYR A 506 -2.02 3.70 -15.24
CA TYR A 506 -2.93 2.61 -15.59
C TYR A 506 -4.07 2.40 -14.57
N PRO A 507 -3.83 2.35 -13.24
CA PRO A 507 -4.89 2.02 -12.27
C PRO A 507 -5.98 3.10 -12.22
N SER A 508 -5.58 4.36 -12.41
CA SER A 508 -6.49 5.51 -12.53
C SER A 508 -7.34 5.43 -13.79
N CYS A 509 -6.72 5.06 -14.93
CA CYS A 509 -7.42 4.97 -16.21
C CYS A 509 -8.44 3.83 -16.23
N ILE A 510 -7.99 2.61 -15.90
CA ILE A 510 -8.85 1.43 -15.93
C ILE A 510 -9.94 1.53 -14.84
N GLY A 511 -9.62 2.09 -13.67
CA GLY A 511 -10.60 2.30 -12.61
C GLY A 511 -11.73 3.27 -13.02
N PHE A 512 -11.40 4.33 -13.76
CA PHE A 512 -12.42 5.20 -14.34
C PHE A 512 -13.25 4.48 -15.42
N LEU A 513 -12.60 3.79 -16.35
CA LEU A 513 -13.29 3.13 -17.47
C LEU A 513 -14.34 2.13 -16.99
N HIS A 514 -14.03 1.35 -15.95
CA HIS A 514 -14.94 0.42 -15.30
C HIS A 514 -15.97 1.09 -14.38
N GLY A 515 -15.49 1.83 -13.38
CA GLY A 515 -16.33 2.26 -12.28
C GLY A 515 -17.17 3.49 -12.59
N ARG A 516 -16.75 4.31 -13.57
CA ARG A 516 -17.31 5.65 -13.84
C ARG A 516 -17.52 6.44 -12.55
N ASN A 517 -16.53 6.40 -11.64
CA ASN A 517 -16.59 7.00 -10.30
C ASN A 517 -17.90 6.68 -9.52
N GLY A 518 -18.41 5.44 -9.65
CA GLY A 518 -19.61 4.96 -8.95
C GLY A 518 -20.94 5.38 -9.59
N THR A 519 -20.92 6.17 -10.67
CA THR A 519 -22.15 6.61 -11.34
C THR A 519 -22.83 5.51 -12.14
N TRP A 520 -22.10 4.46 -12.52
CA TRP A 520 -22.70 3.33 -13.21
C TRP A 520 -23.81 2.66 -12.40
N GLU A 521 -23.49 2.20 -11.19
CA GLU A 521 -24.43 1.50 -10.32
C GLU A 521 -25.45 2.45 -9.71
N ASN A 522 -25.04 3.69 -9.46
CA ASN A 522 -25.83 4.75 -8.87
C ASN A 522 -26.64 4.27 -7.64
N SER A 523 -25.91 3.78 -6.63
CA SER A 523 -26.45 3.15 -5.42
C SER A 523 -27.38 4.06 -4.58
N GLY A 524 -27.53 5.34 -4.95
CA GLY A 524 -28.45 6.30 -4.36
C GLY A 524 -29.91 6.24 -4.85
N GLY A 525 -30.24 5.33 -5.77
CA GLY A 525 -31.63 5.04 -6.18
C GLY A 525 -32.17 5.81 -7.38
N TRP A 526 -31.32 6.55 -8.12
CA TRP A 526 -31.72 7.36 -9.29
C TRP A 526 -31.46 6.67 -10.64
N GLY A 527 -31.25 5.35 -10.61
CA GLY A 527 -31.05 4.48 -11.78
C GLY A 527 -29.63 4.50 -12.34
N LYS A 528 -29.24 3.40 -12.98
CA LYS A 528 -27.91 3.26 -13.59
C LYS A 528 -27.66 4.35 -14.64
N CYS A 529 -26.52 5.04 -14.57
CA CYS A 529 -26.15 6.09 -15.52
C CYS A 529 -24.71 5.91 -16.08
N PRO A 530 -24.43 4.80 -16.79
CA PRO A 530 -23.09 4.52 -17.33
C PRO A 530 -22.56 5.62 -18.27
N GLY A 531 -23.46 6.26 -19.01
CA GLY A 531 -23.16 7.37 -19.91
C GLY A 531 -22.99 8.73 -19.23
N HIS A 532 -22.97 8.80 -17.88
CA HIS A 532 -22.89 10.07 -17.14
C HIS A 532 -21.68 10.92 -17.54
N TYR A 533 -20.57 10.29 -17.89
CA TYR A 533 -19.38 10.98 -18.36
C TYR A 533 -19.39 11.13 -19.89
N TRP A 534 -19.12 12.36 -20.32
CA TRP A 534 -18.95 12.75 -21.71
C TRP A 534 -17.81 11.96 -22.40
N SER A 535 -17.96 11.71 -23.70
CA SER A 535 -17.07 10.82 -24.48
C SER A 535 -15.57 11.15 -24.38
N ASN A 536 -15.20 12.42 -24.27
CA ASN A 536 -13.80 12.83 -24.12
C ASN A 536 -13.10 12.21 -22.89
N TRP A 537 -13.86 11.90 -21.84
CA TRP A 537 -13.34 11.24 -20.64
C TRP A 537 -13.00 9.78 -20.88
N GLY A 538 -13.91 9.01 -21.50
CA GLY A 538 -13.65 7.61 -21.83
C GLY A 538 -12.53 7.48 -22.86
N LEU A 539 -12.56 8.29 -23.91
CA LEU A 539 -11.61 8.22 -25.01
C LEU A 539 -10.17 8.48 -24.59
N CYS A 540 -9.90 9.48 -23.74
CA CYS A 540 -8.52 9.74 -23.30
C CYS A 540 -7.97 8.62 -22.41
N ASN A 541 -8.83 7.94 -21.63
CA ASN A 541 -8.42 6.82 -20.80
C ASN A 541 -8.22 5.55 -21.65
N VAL A 542 -9.05 5.30 -22.67
CA VAL A 542 -8.81 4.23 -23.67
C VAL A 542 -7.47 4.44 -24.37
N LEU A 543 -7.21 5.67 -24.84
CA LEU A 543 -5.97 6.03 -25.52
C LEU A 543 -4.75 5.79 -24.61
N ALA A 544 -4.85 6.15 -23.32
CA ALA A 544 -3.81 5.90 -22.34
C ALA A 544 -3.56 4.41 -22.10
N VAL A 545 -4.61 3.62 -21.90
CA VAL A 545 -4.50 2.17 -21.67
C VAL A 545 -3.87 1.47 -22.88
N MET A 546 -4.28 1.81 -24.11
CA MET A 546 -3.66 1.27 -25.32
C MET A 546 -2.18 1.67 -25.44
N SER A 547 -1.85 2.94 -25.17
CA SER A 547 -0.48 3.44 -25.24
C SER A 547 0.43 2.79 -24.19
N ILE A 548 -0.07 2.58 -22.97
CA ILE A 548 0.65 1.90 -21.89
C ILE A 548 0.84 0.42 -22.23
N GLY A 549 -0.19 -0.24 -22.78
CA GLY A 549 -0.10 -1.63 -23.24
C GLY A 549 0.99 -1.81 -24.30
N ILE A 550 1.10 -0.89 -25.27
CA ILE A 550 2.20 -0.91 -26.25
C ILE A 550 3.54 -0.68 -25.55
N LEU A 551 3.70 0.40 -24.78
CA LEU A 551 4.97 0.73 -24.11
C LEU A 551 5.49 -0.42 -23.22
N CYS A 552 4.57 -1.12 -22.54
CA CYS A 552 4.90 -2.20 -21.62
C CYS A 552 4.93 -3.58 -22.28
N ASP A 553 4.71 -3.67 -23.59
CA ASP A 553 4.58 -4.94 -24.30
C ASP A 553 3.49 -5.84 -23.68
N ASP A 554 2.39 -5.26 -23.20
CA ASP A 554 1.28 -5.96 -22.53
C ASP A 554 0.03 -6.01 -23.42
N VAL A 555 -0.18 -7.17 -24.03
CA VAL A 555 -1.31 -7.45 -24.94
C VAL A 555 -2.64 -7.45 -24.20
N PHE A 556 -2.66 -7.85 -22.92
CA PHE A 556 -3.88 -7.82 -22.11
C PHE A 556 -4.34 -6.37 -21.92
N LEU A 557 -3.46 -5.48 -21.46
CA LEU A 557 -3.75 -4.05 -21.32
C LEU A 557 -4.18 -3.41 -22.65
N TYR A 558 -3.49 -3.69 -23.75
CA TYR A 558 -3.88 -3.17 -25.07
C TYR A 558 -5.30 -3.63 -25.45
N ASN A 559 -5.61 -4.91 -25.26
CA ASN A 559 -6.92 -5.49 -25.54
C ASN A 559 -8.03 -4.94 -24.64
N GLN A 560 -7.73 -4.60 -23.38
CA GLN A 560 -8.68 -3.88 -22.52
C GLN A 560 -9.05 -2.52 -23.11
N GLY A 561 -8.06 -1.73 -23.55
CA GLY A 561 -8.33 -0.44 -24.18
C GLY A 561 -9.19 -0.59 -25.44
N LEU A 562 -8.85 -1.54 -26.31
CA LEU A 562 -9.60 -1.82 -27.55
C LEU A 562 -11.05 -2.26 -27.29
N SER A 563 -11.31 -3.05 -26.25
CA SER A 563 -12.66 -3.57 -25.99
C SER A 563 -13.65 -2.45 -25.65
N PHE A 564 -13.24 -1.44 -24.86
CA PHE A 564 -14.04 -0.24 -24.58
C PHE A 564 -14.40 0.54 -25.85
N TYR A 565 -13.50 0.61 -26.82
CA TYR A 565 -13.78 1.29 -28.09
C TYR A 565 -14.69 0.48 -29.01
N LYS A 566 -14.61 -0.86 -28.97
CA LYS A 566 -15.24 -1.75 -29.96
C LYS A 566 -16.55 -2.41 -29.53
N TYR A 567 -16.72 -2.81 -28.28
CA TYR A 567 -17.88 -3.65 -27.89
C TYR A 567 -18.21 -3.72 -26.40
N ASP A 568 -17.42 -3.14 -25.50
CA ASP A 568 -17.79 -3.17 -24.09
C ASP A 568 -18.93 -2.22 -23.81
N GLN A 569 -19.97 -2.76 -23.18
CA GLN A 569 -20.98 -1.98 -22.48
C GLN A 569 -21.71 -0.97 -23.36
N VAL A 570 -22.09 -1.43 -24.54
CA VAL A 570 -22.70 -0.62 -25.61
C VAL A 570 -24.13 -0.13 -25.29
N GLY A 571 -24.74 -0.57 -24.18
CA GLY A 571 -26.12 -0.24 -23.84
C GLY A 571 -27.11 -0.92 -24.79
N THR A 572 -28.11 -0.18 -25.25
CA THR A 572 -29.11 -0.68 -26.22
C THR A 572 -28.73 -0.42 -27.69
N PHE A 573 -27.44 -0.16 -27.97
CA PHE A 573 -26.99 0.15 -29.32
C PHE A 573 -27.33 -0.96 -30.34
N VAL A 574 -27.91 -0.55 -31.45
CA VAL A 574 -28.14 -1.35 -32.67
C VAL A 574 -27.85 -0.45 -33.88
N ASP A 575 -27.29 -1.02 -34.96
CA ASP A 575 -26.95 -0.29 -36.18
C ASP A 575 -27.78 -0.82 -37.37
N PRO A 576 -28.50 0.05 -38.13
CA PRO A 576 -28.64 1.49 -37.93
C PRO A 576 -29.45 1.85 -36.67
N ARG A 577 -29.04 2.93 -35.99
CA ARG A 577 -29.74 3.42 -34.80
C ARG A 577 -30.90 4.34 -35.20
N THR A 578 -32.14 3.85 -35.06
CA THR A 578 -33.37 4.55 -35.51
C THR A 578 -34.20 5.18 -34.39
N ALA A 579 -33.77 5.06 -33.13
CA ALA A 579 -34.48 5.62 -31.98
C ALA A 579 -34.47 7.16 -31.99
N ASN A 580 -35.57 7.78 -31.56
CA ASN A 580 -35.66 9.23 -31.35
C ASN A 580 -36.57 9.52 -30.12
N PRO A 581 -36.02 10.05 -29.00
CA PRO A 581 -34.61 10.39 -28.81
C PRO A 581 -33.72 9.15 -28.71
N ILE A 582 -32.44 9.30 -29.04
CA ILE A 582 -31.38 8.34 -28.75
C ILE A 582 -31.04 8.44 -27.25
N LEU A 583 -30.82 7.31 -26.59
CA LEU A 583 -30.55 7.23 -25.15
C LEU A 583 -29.05 7.09 -24.85
N ASN A 584 -28.57 7.83 -23.85
CA ASN A 584 -27.22 7.67 -23.31
C ASN A 584 -27.17 6.58 -22.22
N ASP A 585 -27.32 5.33 -22.63
CA ASP A 585 -27.48 4.16 -21.76
C ASP A 585 -26.31 3.15 -21.81
N GLY A 586 -25.24 3.50 -22.51
CA GLY A 586 -23.99 2.74 -22.58
C GLY A 586 -22.77 3.66 -22.43
N LEU A 587 -21.58 3.07 -22.55
CA LEU A 587 -20.33 3.83 -22.52
C LEU A 587 -20.14 4.66 -23.78
N THR A 588 -19.60 5.86 -23.62
CA THR A 588 -19.57 6.91 -24.65
C THR A 588 -18.32 6.88 -25.53
N GLU A 589 -17.30 6.11 -25.16
CA GLU A 589 -16.11 5.85 -25.98
C GLU A 589 -16.26 4.69 -26.97
N PHE A 590 -17.24 3.80 -26.78
CA PHE A 590 -17.61 2.83 -27.80
C PHE A 590 -18.03 3.58 -29.06
N ILE A 591 -17.46 3.24 -30.22
CA ILE A 591 -17.63 4.03 -31.46
C ILE A 591 -19.10 4.22 -31.88
N GLY A 592 -19.98 3.26 -31.59
CA GLY A 592 -21.42 3.37 -31.88
C GLY A 592 -22.17 4.34 -30.95
N ASN A 593 -21.68 4.55 -29.74
CA ASN A 593 -22.19 5.56 -28.80
C ASN A 593 -21.42 6.87 -28.88
N LEU A 594 -20.20 6.88 -29.42
CA LEU A 594 -19.46 8.09 -29.75
C LEU A 594 -20.08 8.80 -30.95
N VAL A 595 -20.28 8.08 -32.07
CA VAL A 595 -21.01 8.54 -33.25
C VAL A 595 -22.38 7.90 -33.20
N VAL A 596 -23.31 8.57 -32.50
CA VAL A 596 -24.57 7.98 -32.04
C VAL A 596 -25.50 7.55 -33.18
N THR A 597 -25.41 8.20 -34.33
CA THR A 597 -26.13 7.83 -35.56
C THR A 597 -25.40 8.36 -36.79
N THR A 598 -25.58 7.71 -37.94
CA THR A 598 -25.06 8.13 -39.25
C THR A 598 -26.20 8.22 -40.25
N GLN A 599 -26.16 9.24 -41.11
CA GLN A 599 -27.20 9.50 -42.12
C GLN A 599 -26.57 9.88 -43.45
N ASN A 600 -27.12 9.37 -44.56
CA ASN A 600 -26.77 9.88 -45.88
C ASN A 600 -27.16 11.36 -45.96
N SER A 601 -26.32 12.19 -46.56
CA SER A 601 -26.61 13.63 -46.68
C SER A 601 -26.14 14.17 -48.02
N GLU A 602 -26.97 14.98 -48.66
CA GLU A 602 -26.59 15.72 -49.87
C GLU A 602 -25.52 16.80 -49.58
N LEU A 603 -25.29 17.14 -48.31
CA LEU A 603 -24.24 18.07 -47.89
C LEU A 603 -22.84 17.47 -48.01
N GLU A 604 -22.72 16.14 -47.90
CA GLU A 604 -21.44 15.43 -47.98
C GLU A 604 -21.30 14.85 -49.39
N THR A 605 -20.22 15.19 -50.09
CA THR A 605 -20.02 14.86 -51.52
C THR A 605 -18.75 14.06 -51.79
N GLY A 606 -17.98 13.72 -50.76
CA GLY A 606 -16.67 13.10 -50.87
C GLY A 606 -16.57 11.83 -50.03
N ALA A 607 -16.49 11.97 -48.72
CA ALA A 607 -15.96 10.99 -47.78
C ALA A 607 -16.58 9.62 -48.02
N TYR A 608 -17.87 9.50 -47.69
CA TYR A 608 -18.68 8.31 -47.91
C TYR A 608 -20.16 8.65 -48.09
N GLY A 609 -20.49 9.91 -48.41
CA GLY A 609 -21.86 10.42 -48.55
C GLY A 609 -22.65 10.48 -47.25
N LYS A 610 -21.98 10.38 -46.09
CA LYS A 610 -22.59 10.26 -44.76
C LYS A 610 -22.08 11.31 -43.79
N LEU A 611 -22.99 11.83 -42.97
CA LEU A 611 -22.67 12.64 -41.80
C LEU A 611 -23.12 11.91 -40.53
N GLY A 612 -22.31 11.97 -39.48
CA GLY A 612 -22.53 11.26 -38.22
C GLY A 612 -22.64 12.19 -37.02
N GLN A 613 -23.80 12.23 -36.37
CA GLN A 613 -23.95 12.98 -35.12
C GLN A 613 -23.09 12.35 -34.03
N MET A 614 -22.24 13.15 -33.38
CA MET A 614 -21.45 12.69 -32.23
C MET A 614 -22.20 12.91 -30.92
N GLN A 615 -21.83 12.15 -29.89
CA GLN A 615 -22.36 12.24 -28.54
C GLN A 615 -22.28 13.66 -27.96
N GLU A 616 -21.19 14.37 -28.25
CA GLU A 616 -20.90 15.74 -27.76
C GLU A 616 -21.51 16.83 -28.65
N SER A 617 -22.07 16.49 -29.81
CA SER A 617 -22.43 17.48 -30.82
C SER A 617 -23.46 18.51 -30.34
N GLY A 618 -24.34 18.19 -29.39
CA GLY A 618 -25.30 19.17 -28.85
C GLY A 618 -24.77 19.96 -27.63
N ARG A 619 -23.56 19.64 -27.15
CA ARG A 619 -22.97 20.25 -25.95
C ARG A 619 -22.31 21.59 -26.25
N ASP A 620 -21.14 21.54 -26.88
CA ASP A 620 -20.33 22.66 -27.36
C ASP A 620 -19.24 22.15 -28.31
N ILE A 621 -18.71 23.04 -29.15
CA ILE A 621 -17.71 22.69 -30.17
C ILE A 621 -16.38 22.27 -29.55
N GLY A 622 -15.99 22.86 -28.41
CA GLY A 622 -14.68 22.62 -27.81
C GLY A 622 -14.49 21.19 -27.32
N HIS A 623 -15.53 20.61 -26.72
CA HIS A 623 -15.55 19.21 -26.28
C HIS A 623 -15.82 18.25 -27.42
N ALA A 624 -16.70 18.59 -28.37
CA ALA A 624 -16.90 17.77 -29.56
C ALA A 624 -15.60 17.64 -30.38
N ALA A 625 -14.88 18.75 -30.57
CA ALA A 625 -13.58 18.75 -31.23
C ALA A 625 -12.53 17.95 -30.44
N MET A 626 -12.54 17.99 -29.11
CA MET A 626 -11.63 17.19 -28.28
C MET A 626 -11.89 15.69 -28.45
N ALA A 627 -13.16 15.28 -28.35
CA ALA A 627 -13.55 13.88 -28.47
C ALA A 627 -13.20 13.31 -29.84
N ALA A 628 -13.48 14.05 -30.92
CA ALA A 628 -13.12 13.61 -32.27
C ALA A 628 -11.59 13.43 -32.43
N GLY A 629 -10.79 14.37 -31.92
CA GLY A 629 -9.34 14.25 -31.96
C GLY A 629 -8.84 13.02 -31.19
N LEU A 630 -9.39 12.75 -30.01
CA LEU A 630 -8.99 11.58 -29.22
C LEU A 630 -9.39 10.27 -29.92
N ALA A 631 -10.53 10.25 -30.61
CA ALA A 631 -10.95 9.10 -31.41
C ALA A 631 -10.06 8.91 -32.65
N VAL A 632 -9.60 10.00 -33.28
CA VAL A 632 -8.57 9.95 -34.34
C VAL A 632 -7.26 9.40 -33.78
N ASP A 633 -6.83 9.84 -32.60
CA ASP A 633 -5.61 9.35 -31.95
C ASP A 633 -5.70 7.85 -31.61
N VAL A 634 -6.84 7.38 -31.09
CA VAL A 634 -7.12 5.95 -30.87
C VAL A 634 -7.06 5.16 -32.18
N ALA A 635 -7.73 5.66 -33.23
CA ALA A 635 -7.74 4.99 -34.51
C ALA A 635 -6.35 4.95 -35.16
N HIS A 636 -5.55 5.97 -34.94
CA HIS A 636 -4.19 6.07 -35.45
C HIS A 636 -3.23 5.09 -34.75
N ILE A 637 -3.34 4.92 -33.43
CA ILE A 637 -2.60 3.87 -32.72
C ILE A 637 -3.00 2.48 -33.23
N GLY A 638 -4.30 2.23 -33.43
CA GLY A 638 -4.77 0.99 -34.05
C GLY A 638 -4.12 0.75 -35.41
N TRP A 639 -4.18 1.76 -36.29
CA TRP A 639 -3.61 1.70 -37.64
C TRP A 639 -2.11 1.40 -37.61
N ASN A 640 -1.35 2.07 -36.74
CA ASN A 640 0.09 1.87 -36.61
C ASN A 640 0.45 0.48 -36.07
N GLN A 641 -0.45 -0.20 -35.36
CA GLN A 641 -0.29 -1.60 -35.00
C GLN A 641 -0.82 -2.57 -36.07
N GLY A 642 -1.50 -2.08 -37.11
CA GLY A 642 -2.06 -2.88 -38.21
C GLY A 642 -3.55 -3.17 -38.08
N ASP A 643 -4.32 -2.41 -37.30
CA ASP A 643 -5.77 -2.55 -37.17
C ASP A 643 -6.51 -1.29 -37.66
N ASP A 644 -7.41 -1.45 -38.63
CA ASP A 644 -8.04 -0.33 -39.35
C ASP A 644 -9.29 0.20 -38.63
N LEU A 645 -9.06 0.86 -37.50
CA LEU A 645 -10.11 1.50 -36.71
C LEU A 645 -10.74 2.73 -37.40
N PHE A 646 -10.07 3.34 -38.38
CA PHE A 646 -10.64 4.43 -39.17
C PHE A 646 -11.81 3.94 -40.04
N SER A 647 -11.71 2.71 -40.56
CA SER A 647 -12.74 2.09 -41.40
C SER A 647 -13.76 1.27 -40.60
N TYR A 648 -13.54 1.08 -39.30
CA TYR A 648 -14.39 0.26 -38.43
C TYR A 648 -15.85 0.76 -38.38
N MET A 649 -16.79 -0.18 -38.34
CA MET A 649 -18.24 0.05 -38.41
C MET A 649 -18.69 0.91 -39.61
N ASP A 650 -18.24 0.53 -40.81
CA ASP A 650 -18.61 1.21 -42.08
C ASP A 650 -18.15 2.67 -42.10
N ASN A 651 -16.86 2.89 -41.81
CA ASN A 651 -16.22 4.21 -41.79
C ASN A 651 -16.94 5.21 -40.86
N ARG A 652 -17.49 4.73 -39.74
CA ARG A 652 -18.32 5.53 -38.83
C ARG A 652 -17.61 6.77 -38.32
N LEU A 653 -16.32 6.64 -38.03
CA LEU A 653 -15.49 7.74 -37.56
C LEU A 653 -15.37 8.85 -38.62
N ALA A 654 -15.23 8.51 -39.90
CA ALA A 654 -15.20 9.49 -41.00
C ALA A 654 -16.47 10.34 -41.05
N ALA A 655 -17.65 9.71 -40.93
CA ALA A 655 -18.92 10.41 -40.89
C ALA A 655 -19.02 11.36 -39.68
N GLY A 656 -18.54 10.94 -38.51
CA GLY A 656 -18.47 11.77 -37.31
C GLY A 656 -17.54 12.98 -37.46
N ILE A 657 -16.37 12.76 -38.06
CA ILE A 657 -15.36 13.81 -38.30
C ILE A 657 -15.90 14.85 -39.30
N GLU A 658 -16.49 14.43 -40.42
CA GLU A 658 -17.08 15.36 -41.39
C GLU A 658 -18.24 16.16 -40.78
N TYR A 659 -19.07 15.52 -39.96
CA TYR A 659 -20.14 16.20 -39.23
C TYR A 659 -19.58 17.29 -38.33
N LEU A 660 -18.58 16.98 -37.50
CA LEU A 660 -17.94 17.96 -36.64
C LEU A 660 -17.26 19.06 -37.47
N ALA A 661 -16.56 18.70 -38.54
CA ALA A 661 -15.90 19.68 -39.40
C ALA A 661 -16.93 20.68 -39.96
N ALA A 662 -18.08 20.21 -40.44
CA ALA A 662 -19.19 21.05 -40.88
C ALA A 662 -19.77 21.89 -39.71
N GLN A 663 -19.86 21.29 -38.53
CA GLN A 663 -20.31 21.95 -37.30
C GLN A 663 -19.41 23.13 -36.90
N THR A 664 -18.07 22.96 -36.98
CA THR A 664 -17.07 24.00 -36.68
C THR A 664 -17.11 25.18 -37.66
N GLN A 665 -17.78 24.98 -38.79
CA GLN A 665 -17.96 25.95 -39.85
C GLN A 665 -19.37 26.55 -39.86
N SER A 666 -20.21 26.16 -38.88
CA SER A 666 -21.61 26.60 -38.78
C SER A 666 -22.43 26.30 -40.04
N VAL A 667 -22.17 25.16 -40.70
CA VAL A 667 -22.98 24.70 -41.84
C VAL A 667 -24.44 24.52 -41.39
N PRO A 668 -25.43 25.13 -42.07
CA PRO A 668 -26.83 25.01 -41.69
C PRO A 668 -27.39 23.62 -42.04
N ASN A 669 -28.49 23.24 -41.37
CA ASN A 669 -29.28 22.03 -41.67
C ASN A 669 -28.51 20.70 -41.55
N LEU A 670 -27.55 20.61 -40.62
CA LEU A 670 -26.92 19.33 -40.28
C LEU A 670 -27.98 18.32 -39.79
N PRO A 671 -27.91 17.05 -40.22
CA PRO A 671 -28.88 16.04 -39.81
C PRO A 671 -28.81 15.80 -38.30
N TRP A 672 -29.94 15.85 -37.61
CA TRP A 672 -30.00 15.74 -36.15
C TRP A 672 -31.08 14.75 -35.70
N THR A 673 -30.77 13.97 -34.67
CA THR A 673 -31.72 13.17 -33.89
C THR A 673 -31.60 13.57 -32.43
N ASP A 674 -32.72 13.82 -31.76
CA ASP A 674 -32.69 14.22 -30.35
C ASP A 674 -31.92 13.20 -29.51
N TYR A 675 -31.07 13.69 -28.60
CA TYR A 675 -30.20 12.85 -27.77
C TYR A 675 -30.44 13.12 -26.29
N HIS A 676 -30.75 12.07 -25.54
CA HIS A 676 -31.08 12.15 -24.12
C HIS A 676 -29.88 11.76 -23.26
N TYR A 677 -29.26 12.78 -22.67
CA TYR A 677 -28.00 12.69 -21.95
C TYR A 677 -28.22 12.44 -20.45
N ALA A 678 -27.53 11.44 -19.89
CA ALA A 678 -27.45 11.21 -18.46
C ALA A 678 -26.54 12.27 -17.80
N ASP A 679 -27.09 13.16 -16.97
CA ASP A 679 -26.36 14.28 -16.34
C ASP A 679 -26.46 14.23 -14.80
N ARG A 680 -25.43 14.71 -14.09
CA ARG A 680 -25.42 14.86 -12.61
C ARG A 680 -25.81 13.59 -11.84
N GLY A 681 -25.43 12.41 -12.34
CA GLY A 681 -25.83 11.14 -11.76
C GLY A 681 -27.30 10.79 -11.97
N LEU A 682 -28.03 11.49 -12.83
CA LEU A 682 -29.41 11.17 -13.21
C LEU A 682 -29.42 10.31 -14.46
N ALA A 683 -30.17 9.21 -14.43
CA ALA A 683 -30.38 8.36 -15.59
C ALA A 683 -31.15 9.12 -16.69
N TRP A 684 -30.99 8.66 -17.93
CA TRP A 684 -31.64 9.26 -19.09
C TRP A 684 -33.17 9.30 -18.97
N TRP A 685 -33.87 8.44 -18.24
CA TRP A 685 -35.34 8.55 -18.15
C TRP A 685 -35.81 9.64 -17.17
N ASP A 686 -34.91 10.31 -16.44
CA ASP A 686 -35.27 11.39 -15.53
C ASP A 686 -35.53 12.69 -16.30
N ASN A 687 -36.67 13.34 -16.04
CA ASN A 687 -37.08 14.58 -16.71
C ASN A 687 -36.15 15.78 -16.46
N ARG A 688 -35.24 15.69 -15.48
CA ARG A 688 -34.22 16.71 -15.20
C ARG A 688 -32.93 16.50 -16.01
N SER A 689 -32.78 15.34 -16.64
CA SER A 689 -31.67 15.03 -17.54
C SER A 689 -31.79 15.85 -18.84
N TRP A 690 -30.70 15.98 -19.59
CA TRP A 690 -30.66 16.93 -20.70
C TRP A 690 -31.08 16.29 -22.02
N LEU A 691 -32.17 16.80 -22.62
CA LEU A 691 -32.56 16.53 -24.00
C LEU A 691 -31.89 17.54 -24.95
N GLN A 692 -30.89 17.08 -25.71
CA GLN A 692 -30.25 17.84 -26.77
C GLN A 692 -31.12 17.82 -28.02
N LYS A 693 -31.55 18.99 -28.49
CA LYS A 693 -32.52 19.15 -29.61
C LYS A 693 -31.92 19.71 -30.91
N SER A 694 -30.63 20.05 -30.88
CA SER A 694 -29.93 20.62 -32.03
C SER A 694 -28.42 20.52 -31.83
N PRO A 695 -27.63 20.52 -32.92
CA PRO A 695 -26.18 20.67 -32.80
C PRO A 695 -25.82 22.06 -32.24
N ALA A 696 -24.76 22.11 -31.43
CA ALA A 696 -24.09 23.37 -31.10
C ALA A 696 -23.33 23.84 -32.36
N LEU A 697 -23.48 25.09 -32.80
CA LEU A 697 -22.70 25.63 -33.92
C LEU A 697 -21.72 26.69 -33.41
N GLY A 698 -20.55 26.79 -34.02
CA GLY A 698 -19.53 27.77 -33.64
C GLY A 698 -18.16 27.39 -34.18
N GLU A 699 -17.15 28.20 -33.87
CA GLU A 699 -15.80 28.02 -34.39
C GLU A 699 -14.81 27.69 -33.27
N GLN A 700 -14.27 26.47 -33.28
CA GLN A 700 -13.13 26.07 -32.46
C GLN A 700 -12.39 24.91 -33.11
N ILE A 701 -11.08 25.06 -33.31
CA ILE A 701 -10.23 24.12 -34.06
C ILE A 701 -9.10 23.61 -33.16
N ARG A 702 -8.76 22.32 -33.28
CA ARG A 702 -7.75 21.60 -32.49
C ARG A 702 -6.70 20.92 -33.42
N PRO A 703 -5.47 20.64 -32.94
CA PRO A 703 -4.33 20.30 -33.79
C PRO A 703 -4.24 18.81 -34.17
N TYR A 704 -5.24 18.29 -34.89
CA TYR A 704 -5.24 16.91 -35.41
C TYR A 704 -5.73 16.77 -36.86
N TRP A 705 -6.20 17.85 -37.50
CA TRP A 705 -6.75 17.79 -38.86
C TRP A 705 -5.73 17.34 -39.90
N GLY A 706 -4.42 17.53 -39.64
CA GLY A 706 -3.37 16.97 -40.49
C GLY A 706 -3.35 15.45 -40.50
N THR A 707 -3.66 14.81 -39.37
CA THR A 707 -3.82 13.35 -39.27
C THR A 707 -5.02 12.89 -40.08
N VAL A 708 -6.15 13.60 -39.98
CA VAL A 708 -7.39 13.29 -40.73
C VAL A 708 -7.13 13.33 -42.23
N ILE A 709 -6.62 14.44 -42.75
CA ILE A 709 -6.35 14.61 -44.18
C ILE A 709 -5.24 13.65 -44.64
N GLY A 710 -4.17 13.53 -43.87
CA GLY A 710 -3.06 12.62 -44.18
C GLY A 710 -3.51 11.16 -44.29
N HIS A 711 -4.45 10.72 -43.44
CA HIS A 711 -4.98 9.36 -43.47
C HIS A 711 -6.02 9.16 -44.58
N TYR A 712 -7.15 9.89 -44.54
CA TYR A 712 -8.25 9.62 -45.48
C TYR A 712 -7.88 10.01 -46.92
N GLU A 713 -7.28 11.18 -47.13
CA GLU A 713 -6.91 11.59 -48.49
C GLU A 713 -5.59 10.96 -48.92
N GLY A 714 -4.60 10.97 -48.03
CA GLY A 714 -3.23 10.57 -48.36
C GLY A 714 -2.94 9.07 -48.32
N ILE A 715 -3.79 8.27 -47.66
CA ILE A 715 -3.68 6.81 -47.62
C ILE A 715 -4.90 6.16 -48.26
N LYS A 716 -6.12 6.59 -47.90
CA LYS A 716 -7.35 5.97 -48.40
C LYS A 716 -7.81 6.51 -49.76
N GLY A 717 -7.25 7.63 -50.23
CA GLY A 717 -7.67 8.25 -51.50
C GLY A 717 -9.12 8.75 -51.47
N VAL A 718 -9.62 9.09 -50.28
CA VAL A 718 -11.00 9.50 -50.01
C VAL A 718 -11.02 10.99 -49.68
N LYS A 719 -11.82 11.77 -50.40
CA LYS A 719 -11.95 13.21 -50.17
C LYS A 719 -12.76 13.51 -48.92
N MET A 720 -12.26 14.41 -48.07
CA MET A 720 -12.92 14.79 -46.81
C MET A 720 -13.27 16.29 -46.85
N PRO A 721 -14.29 16.71 -47.62
CA PRO A 721 -14.49 18.09 -48.03
C PRO A 721 -14.67 19.08 -46.86
N PHE A 722 -15.41 18.72 -45.81
CA PHE A 722 -15.53 19.61 -44.65
C PHE A 722 -14.25 19.62 -43.82
N SER A 723 -13.59 18.47 -43.67
CA SER A 723 -12.30 18.38 -42.97
C SER A 723 -11.18 19.14 -43.69
N GLU A 724 -11.19 19.21 -45.02
CA GLU A 724 -10.24 20.01 -45.81
C GLU A 724 -10.34 21.48 -45.40
N MET A 725 -11.57 22.01 -45.29
CA MET A 725 -11.80 23.39 -44.84
C MET A 725 -11.32 23.62 -43.41
N ALA A 726 -11.54 22.66 -42.50
CA ALA A 726 -11.04 22.73 -41.13
C ALA A 726 -9.51 22.67 -41.08
N TYR A 727 -8.88 21.83 -41.90
CA TYR A 727 -7.44 21.70 -42.05
C TYR A 727 -6.78 22.97 -42.61
N GLU A 728 -7.34 23.53 -43.68
CA GLU A 728 -6.86 24.79 -44.27
C GLU A 728 -6.95 25.95 -43.27
N LYS A 729 -8.04 26.00 -42.51
CA LYS A 729 -8.25 27.01 -41.48
C LYS A 729 -7.34 26.83 -40.27
N MET A 730 -7.02 25.58 -39.89
CA MET A 730 -6.02 25.27 -38.86
C MET A 730 -4.61 25.76 -39.28
N GLY A 731 -4.27 25.59 -40.56
CA GLY A 731 -2.94 25.90 -41.08
C GLY A 731 -1.87 24.94 -40.54
N ILE A 732 -0.63 25.42 -40.44
CA ILE A 732 0.47 24.66 -39.83
C ILE A 732 0.28 24.63 -38.31
N ASP A 733 0.00 23.46 -37.75
CA ASP A 733 -0.19 23.28 -36.32
C ASP A 733 1.13 23.08 -35.56
N GLY A 734 1.08 23.33 -34.25
CA GLY A 734 2.14 23.04 -33.29
C GLY A 734 1.65 22.15 -32.16
N GLY A 735 2.52 21.87 -31.20
CA GLY A 735 2.19 21.06 -30.02
C GLY A 735 1.61 21.85 -28.86
N GLY A 736 1.59 21.20 -27.69
CA GLY A 736 1.02 21.73 -26.45
C GLY A 736 1.50 23.13 -26.08
N GLN A 737 0.56 24.06 -25.85
CA GLN A 737 0.85 25.44 -25.46
C GLN A 737 -0.25 26.06 -24.56
N GLY A 738 0.11 27.13 -23.84
CA GLY A 738 -0.84 27.92 -23.03
C GLY A 738 -0.86 27.58 -21.53
N SER A 739 -1.83 28.15 -20.82
CA SER A 739 -1.94 28.09 -19.35
C SER A 739 -2.98 27.10 -18.81
N VAL A 740 -3.81 26.50 -19.68
CA VAL A 740 -4.91 25.59 -19.30
C VAL A 740 -4.85 24.30 -20.10
N SER A 741 -5.54 23.24 -19.64
CA SER A 741 -5.50 21.89 -20.27
C SER A 741 -5.79 21.90 -21.77
N GLY A 742 -6.68 22.78 -22.25
CA GLY A 742 -7.22 22.72 -23.62
C GLY A 742 -6.16 22.67 -24.73
N GLY A 743 -5.04 23.39 -24.54
CA GLY A 743 -3.94 23.40 -25.50
C GLY A 743 -3.08 22.13 -25.49
N TYR A 744 -3.28 21.24 -24.53
CA TYR A 744 -2.51 20.00 -24.28
C TYR A 744 -3.37 18.74 -24.37
N ASP A 745 -4.62 18.85 -24.84
CA ASP A 745 -5.51 17.68 -24.97
C ASP A 745 -5.01 16.72 -26.08
N HIS A 746 -4.27 17.24 -27.06
CA HIS A 746 -3.62 16.50 -28.15
C HIS A 746 -2.13 16.85 -28.23
N MET A 747 -1.33 15.93 -28.77
CA MET A 747 0.13 16.10 -28.91
C MET A 747 0.52 17.10 -30.01
N GLY A 748 -0.36 17.32 -30.98
CA GLY A 748 -0.16 18.25 -32.09
C GLY A 748 0.91 17.82 -33.10
N TYR A 749 1.37 18.78 -33.92
CA TYR A 749 2.26 18.54 -35.07
C TYR A 749 1.69 17.57 -36.11
N SER A 750 0.37 17.53 -36.22
CA SER A 750 -0.36 16.65 -37.13
C SER A 750 0.01 16.92 -38.60
N VAL A 751 0.26 18.17 -38.99
CA VAL A 751 0.73 18.52 -40.34
C VAL A 751 2.14 17.99 -40.59
N LEU A 752 3.07 18.17 -39.63
CA LEU A 752 4.45 17.70 -39.75
C LEU A 752 4.47 16.18 -39.92
N MET A 753 3.70 15.47 -39.10
CA MET A 753 3.76 14.02 -39.02
C MET A 753 2.97 13.31 -40.14
N ASN A 754 1.96 13.97 -40.72
CA ASN A 754 1.01 13.30 -41.63
C ASN A 754 0.87 13.94 -43.02
N THR A 755 1.70 14.91 -43.40
CA THR A 755 1.64 15.48 -44.76
C THR A 755 1.92 14.40 -45.81
N ARG A 756 0.94 14.16 -46.68
CA ARG A 756 0.97 13.22 -47.81
C ARG A 756 0.24 13.85 -49.01
N ASP A 757 0.62 13.43 -50.21
CA ASP A 757 -0.14 13.75 -51.41
C ASP A 757 -1.40 12.88 -51.49
N PHE A 758 -2.43 13.32 -52.23
CA PHE A 758 -3.66 12.55 -52.42
C PHE A 758 -3.37 11.21 -53.10
N ALA A 759 -3.78 10.11 -52.47
CA ALA A 759 -3.54 8.76 -52.98
C ALA A 759 -4.39 8.50 -54.23
N GLN A 760 -3.73 8.12 -55.33
CA GLN A 760 -4.41 7.66 -56.54
C GLN A 760 -4.99 6.26 -56.35
N PRO A 761 -6.01 5.84 -57.12
CA PRO A 761 -6.68 4.55 -56.92
C PRO A 761 -5.77 3.31 -56.93
N ASP A 762 -4.63 3.37 -57.63
CA ASP A 762 -3.63 2.30 -57.68
C ASP A 762 -2.62 2.32 -56.52
N GLN A 763 -2.73 3.31 -55.62
CA GLN A 763 -1.92 3.48 -54.40
C GLN A 763 -2.72 3.18 -53.13
N VAL A 764 -4.03 2.97 -53.22
CA VAL A 764 -4.92 2.77 -52.07
C VAL A 764 -4.78 1.33 -51.52
N PRO A 765 -4.54 1.16 -50.20
CA PRO A 765 -4.54 -0.15 -49.55
C PRO A 765 -5.89 -0.84 -49.65
N THR A 766 -5.88 -2.16 -49.82
CA THR A 766 -7.10 -2.98 -49.79
C THR A 766 -7.56 -3.17 -48.35
N PRO A 767 -8.79 -2.77 -47.97
CA PRO A 767 -9.28 -2.97 -46.60
C PRO A 767 -9.31 -4.46 -46.24
N LEU A 768 -8.80 -4.80 -45.06
CA LEU A 768 -8.87 -6.14 -44.49
C LEU A 768 -9.83 -6.12 -43.30
N THR A 769 -10.54 -7.23 -43.09
CA THR A 769 -11.34 -7.43 -41.86
C THR A 769 -10.96 -8.73 -41.17
N PRO A 770 -10.95 -8.77 -39.83
CA PRO A 770 -10.49 -9.95 -39.10
C PRO A 770 -11.63 -10.93 -38.82
N VAL A 771 -11.32 -12.23 -38.94
CA VAL A 771 -12.12 -13.32 -38.37
C VAL A 771 -11.19 -14.25 -37.59
N MET A 772 -11.63 -14.69 -36.41
CA MET A 772 -10.96 -15.72 -35.63
C MET A 772 -11.87 -16.91 -35.37
N GLU A 773 -11.29 -18.11 -35.34
CA GLU A 773 -11.97 -19.36 -34.99
C GLU A 773 -11.22 -20.06 -33.83
N TYR A 774 -11.92 -20.30 -32.72
CA TYR A 774 -11.38 -21.02 -31.54
C TYR A 774 -12.53 -21.67 -30.77
N ASN A 775 -12.29 -22.82 -30.12
CA ASN A 775 -13.30 -23.54 -29.32
C ASN A 775 -14.67 -23.72 -30.01
N GLY A 776 -14.68 -23.93 -31.34
CA GLY A 776 -15.90 -24.06 -32.14
C GLY A 776 -16.70 -22.75 -32.34
N THR A 777 -16.15 -21.60 -31.95
CA THR A 777 -16.75 -20.27 -32.10
C THR A 777 -16.03 -19.48 -33.18
N THR A 778 -16.80 -18.72 -33.98
CA THR A 778 -16.27 -17.75 -34.95
C THR A 778 -16.56 -16.35 -34.45
N VAL A 779 -15.54 -15.48 -34.39
CA VAL A 779 -15.64 -14.10 -33.95
C VAL A 779 -15.15 -13.15 -35.04
N PRO A 780 -15.94 -12.13 -35.43
CA PRO A 780 -15.57 -11.16 -36.47
C PRO A 780 -14.80 -9.97 -35.88
N ARG A 781 -13.70 -10.23 -35.16
CA ARG A 781 -12.84 -9.22 -34.54
C ARG A 781 -11.41 -9.74 -34.44
N ASN A 782 -10.45 -8.86 -34.14
CA ASN A 782 -9.01 -9.17 -34.11
C ASN A 782 -8.42 -9.37 -32.71
N GLU A 783 -9.13 -9.00 -31.65
CA GLU A 783 -8.63 -9.14 -30.27
C GLU A 783 -9.34 -10.27 -29.49
N LEU A 784 -8.55 -11.04 -28.72
CA LEU A 784 -9.03 -11.98 -27.70
C LEU A 784 -8.33 -11.74 -26.38
N GLY A 785 -9.06 -11.89 -25.28
CA GLY A 785 -8.49 -11.77 -23.96
C GLY A 785 -8.45 -10.38 -23.36
N GLY A 786 -9.46 -9.54 -23.65
CA GLY A 786 -9.74 -8.34 -22.86
C GLY A 786 -10.54 -8.67 -21.59
N LEU A 787 -11.38 -7.74 -21.16
CA LEU A 787 -12.26 -7.93 -20.01
C LEU A 787 -13.57 -8.64 -20.40
N THR A 788 -14.29 -9.13 -19.40
CA THR A 788 -15.72 -9.38 -19.57
C THR A 788 -16.43 -8.04 -19.59
N ASN A 789 -17.40 -7.85 -20.50
CA ASN A 789 -18.17 -6.63 -20.70
C ASN A 789 -19.08 -6.32 -19.47
N THR A 790 -18.52 -6.12 -18.29
CA THR A 790 -19.21 -5.89 -17.01
C THR A 790 -18.58 -4.72 -16.25
N TYR A 791 -19.40 -3.99 -15.49
CA TYR A 791 -18.94 -2.86 -14.67
C TYR A 791 -18.25 -3.35 -13.38
N ALA A 792 -18.59 -4.57 -12.94
CA ALA A 792 -17.96 -5.25 -11.82
C ALA A 792 -16.64 -5.90 -12.26
N ILE A 793 -15.76 -6.11 -11.27
CA ILE A 793 -14.55 -6.91 -11.45
C ILE A 793 -14.98 -8.34 -11.82
N ALA A 794 -14.64 -8.74 -13.05
CA ALA A 794 -14.94 -10.06 -13.57
C ALA A 794 -13.64 -10.80 -13.92
N PRO A 795 -13.66 -12.15 -13.90
CA PRO A 795 -12.51 -12.94 -14.31
C PRO A 795 -12.08 -12.57 -15.72
N THR A 796 -10.80 -12.80 -16.01
CA THR A 796 -10.22 -12.53 -17.33
C THR A 796 -10.93 -13.32 -18.42
N ASN A 797 -11.09 -12.71 -19.59
CA ASN A 797 -11.43 -13.44 -20.82
C ASN A 797 -10.18 -13.87 -21.60
N ALA A 798 -8.98 -13.68 -21.04
CA ALA A 798 -7.74 -14.17 -21.61
C ALA A 798 -7.82 -15.68 -21.83
N LEU A 799 -7.26 -16.13 -22.94
CA LEU A 799 -7.38 -17.53 -23.34
C LEU A 799 -6.57 -18.42 -22.39
N PRO A 800 -7.09 -19.60 -22.00
CA PRO A 800 -6.28 -20.60 -21.32
C PRO A 800 -5.05 -20.98 -22.15
N VAL A 801 -3.93 -21.24 -21.47
CA VAL A 801 -2.69 -21.73 -22.10
C VAL A 801 -2.99 -22.95 -22.95
N GLY A 802 -2.46 -22.97 -24.18
CA GLY A 802 -2.63 -24.08 -25.11
C GLY A 802 -3.88 -24.01 -26.00
N THR A 803 -4.70 -22.96 -25.87
CA THR A 803 -5.87 -22.77 -26.74
C THR A 803 -5.45 -22.65 -28.22
N ILE A 804 -6.09 -23.41 -29.11
CA ILE A 804 -5.82 -23.35 -30.55
C ILE A 804 -6.71 -22.28 -31.18
N VAL A 805 -6.10 -21.34 -31.91
CA VAL A 805 -6.80 -20.23 -32.57
C VAL A 805 -6.40 -20.18 -34.04
N THR A 806 -7.38 -20.08 -34.94
CA THR A 806 -7.14 -19.84 -36.36
C THR A 806 -7.45 -18.37 -36.69
N LEU A 807 -6.49 -17.70 -37.31
CA LEU A 807 -6.52 -16.28 -37.67
C LEU A 807 -6.78 -16.15 -39.17
N LYS A 808 -7.84 -15.42 -39.55
CA LYS A 808 -8.37 -15.42 -40.92
C LYS A 808 -8.62 -13.99 -41.41
N PRO A 809 -7.66 -13.33 -42.07
CA PRO A 809 -7.90 -12.04 -42.72
C PRO A 809 -8.89 -12.21 -43.88
N GLN A 810 -9.88 -11.34 -43.96
CA GLN A 810 -10.90 -11.34 -45.01
C GLN A 810 -10.67 -10.18 -45.97
N LEU A 811 -10.77 -10.49 -47.27
CA LEU A 811 -10.82 -9.50 -48.34
C LEU A 811 -12.26 -9.03 -48.56
N PRO A 812 -12.48 -7.81 -49.08
CA PRO A 812 -13.80 -7.36 -49.46
C PRO A 812 -14.43 -8.30 -50.51
N VAL A 813 -15.75 -8.42 -50.47
CA VAL A 813 -16.48 -9.25 -51.43
C VAL A 813 -16.21 -8.77 -52.86
N GLY A 814 -15.78 -9.69 -53.73
CA GLY A 814 -15.46 -9.40 -55.13
C GLY A 814 -14.02 -8.96 -55.40
N THR A 815 -13.19 -8.80 -54.37
CA THR A 815 -11.75 -8.54 -54.54
C THR A 815 -11.01 -9.83 -54.92
N ALA A 816 -10.17 -9.76 -55.96
CA ALA A 816 -9.30 -10.87 -56.33
C ALA A 816 -8.19 -11.06 -55.29
N ASP A 817 -7.98 -12.31 -54.85
CA ASP A 817 -6.91 -12.68 -53.93
C ASP A 817 -5.63 -12.97 -54.72
N THR A 818 -4.59 -12.16 -54.54
CA THR A 818 -3.30 -12.34 -55.22
C THR A 818 -2.48 -13.53 -54.68
N GLY A 819 -2.88 -14.10 -53.54
CA GLY A 819 -2.11 -15.11 -52.81
C GLY A 819 -0.83 -14.58 -52.15
N LYS A 820 -0.58 -13.26 -52.17
CA LYS A 820 0.61 -12.65 -51.56
C LYS A 820 0.34 -12.24 -50.13
N TRP A 821 0.48 -13.20 -49.22
CA TRP A 821 0.32 -13.03 -47.79
C TRP A 821 1.67 -13.21 -47.09
N LYS A 822 1.97 -12.38 -46.08
CA LYS A 822 3.18 -12.48 -45.27
C LYS A 822 2.88 -12.12 -43.82
N TRP A 823 3.12 -13.06 -42.91
CA TRP A 823 2.97 -12.84 -41.48
C TRP A 823 4.28 -12.40 -40.84
N ASN A 824 4.20 -11.68 -39.72
CA ASN A 824 5.36 -11.24 -38.94
C ASN A 824 6.17 -12.40 -38.34
N ASN A 825 5.62 -13.61 -38.27
CA ASN A 825 6.32 -14.84 -37.91
C ASN A 825 6.96 -15.58 -39.11
N GLY A 826 6.83 -15.05 -40.33
CA GLY A 826 7.38 -15.63 -41.55
C GLY A 826 6.44 -16.53 -42.35
N GLU A 827 5.25 -16.85 -41.84
CA GLU A 827 4.25 -17.62 -42.58
C GLU A 827 3.74 -16.87 -43.83
N THR A 828 3.30 -17.62 -44.85
CA THR A 828 2.85 -17.04 -46.13
C THR A 828 1.47 -17.51 -46.60
N SER A 829 0.80 -18.35 -45.80
CA SER A 829 -0.60 -18.70 -46.03
C SER A 829 -1.52 -17.53 -45.69
N LYS A 830 -2.69 -17.50 -46.33
CA LYS A 830 -3.74 -16.52 -46.00
C LYS A 830 -4.18 -16.62 -44.54
N ASP A 831 -4.56 -17.84 -44.14
CA ASP A 831 -4.96 -18.16 -42.79
C ASP A 831 -3.80 -18.88 -42.07
N ILE A 832 -3.63 -18.64 -40.76
CA ILE A 832 -2.70 -19.39 -39.92
C ILE A 832 -3.40 -19.92 -38.67
N THR A 833 -2.88 -21.01 -38.11
CA THR A 833 -3.33 -21.55 -36.82
C THR A 833 -2.18 -21.44 -35.82
N ILE A 834 -2.47 -20.89 -34.65
CA ILE A 834 -1.52 -20.72 -33.55
C ILE A 834 -1.98 -21.52 -32.32
N VAL A 835 -1.03 -21.78 -31.43
CA VAL A 835 -1.30 -22.28 -30.07
C VAL A 835 -1.01 -21.13 -29.10
N ALA A 836 -2.03 -20.71 -28.37
CA ALA A 836 -1.97 -19.60 -27.41
C ALA A 836 -1.24 -20.02 -26.13
N ASN A 837 0.07 -20.28 -26.24
CA ASN A 837 0.95 -20.57 -25.10
C ASN A 837 1.49 -19.30 -24.43
N LYS A 838 1.51 -18.20 -25.19
CA LYS A 838 1.91 -16.87 -24.76
C LYS A 838 0.99 -15.84 -25.43
N SER A 839 0.77 -14.73 -24.75
CA SER A 839 0.19 -13.52 -25.33
C SER A 839 1.03 -13.05 -26.51
N GLY A 840 0.40 -12.44 -27.52
CA GLY A 840 1.12 -11.91 -28.67
C GLY A 840 0.27 -11.15 -29.69
N VAL A 841 0.97 -10.54 -30.65
CA VAL A 841 0.43 -9.81 -31.79
C VAL A 841 0.92 -10.48 -33.07
N TRP A 842 -0.01 -11.03 -33.84
CA TRP A 842 0.24 -11.58 -35.17
C TRP A 842 -0.25 -10.61 -36.21
N ARG A 843 0.64 -10.19 -37.11
CA ARG A 843 0.33 -9.22 -38.16
C ARG A 843 0.53 -9.86 -39.51
N VAL A 844 -0.49 -9.78 -40.34
CA VAL A 844 -0.43 -10.21 -41.74
C VAL A 844 -0.38 -9.00 -42.66
N THR A 845 0.49 -9.06 -43.66
CA THR A 845 0.57 -8.12 -44.77
C THR A 845 0.04 -8.81 -46.03
N TYR A 846 -0.93 -8.17 -46.69
CA TYR A 846 -1.45 -8.55 -48.00
C TYR A 846 -0.95 -7.58 -49.08
N THR A 847 -0.43 -8.09 -50.19
CA THR A 847 -0.04 -7.26 -51.34
C THR A 847 -1.03 -7.42 -52.50
N ASN A 848 -1.73 -6.35 -52.86
CA ASN A 848 -2.73 -6.40 -53.93
C ASN A 848 -2.11 -6.43 -55.35
N GLU A 849 -2.96 -6.46 -56.38
CA GLU A 849 -2.53 -6.54 -57.79
C GLU A 849 -1.69 -5.35 -58.26
N LYS A 850 -1.78 -4.21 -57.55
CA LYS A 850 -1.03 -2.98 -57.83
C LYS A 850 0.28 -2.91 -57.04
N GLY A 851 0.57 -3.90 -56.20
CA GLY A 851 1.75 -3.91 -55.35
C GLY A 851 1.60 -3.09 -54.07
N VAL A 852 0.39 -2.65 -53.72
CA VAL A 852 0.12 -1.91 -52.47
C VAL A 852 -0.10 -2.90 -51.34
N GLU A 853 0.53 -2.64 -50.21
CA GLU A 853 0.44 -3.46 -49.01
C GLU A 853 -0.69 -3.00 -48.08
N SER A 854 -1.29 -3.95 -47.37
CA SER A 854 -2.35 -3.73 -46.39
C SER A 854 -2.13 -4.66 -45.21
N GLU A 855 -2.38 -4.20 -43.99
CA GLU A 855 -2.09 -4.97 -42.78
C GLU A 855 -3.36 -5.30 -42.00
N GLN A 856 -3.36 -6.46 -41.33
CA GLN A 856 -4.32 -6.82 -40.29
C GLN A 856 -3.57 -7.42 -39.10
N ALA A 857 -3.69 -6.82 -37.92
CA ALA A 857 -3.19 -7.36 -36.67
C ALA A 857 -4.26 -8.23 -35.99
N PHE A 858 -3.82 -9.26 -35.29
CA PHE A 858 -4.58 -10.12 -34.38
C PHE A 858 -3.86 -10.14 -33.03
N THR A 859 -4.55 -9.76 -31.95
CA THR A 859 -3.96 -9.61 -30.60
C THR A 859 -4.57 -10.61 -29.64
N ILE A 860 -3.78 -11.57 -29.18
CA ILE A 860 -4.26 -12.66 -28.31
C ILE A 860 -3.60 -12.51 -26.95
N ALA A 861 -4.40 -12.30 -25.91
CA ALA A 861 -3.93 -12.36 -24.53
C ALA A 861 -4.20 -13.75 -23.94
N VAL A 862 -3.20 -14.31 -23.28
CA VAL A 862 -3.22 -15.61 -22.61
C VAL A 862 -3.24 -15.38 -21.10
N ALA A 863 -4.09 -16.12 -20.39
CA ALA A 863 -4.26 -15.98 -18.95
C ALA A 863 -2.91 -16.24 -18.24
N GLY A 864 -2.47 -15.29 -17.41
CA GLY A 864 -1.21 -15.36 -16.68
C GLY A 864 0.00 -14.75 -17.41
N ASP A 865 -0.10 -14.48 -18.72
CA ASP A 865 0.98 -13.87 -19.51
C ASP A 865 0.72 -12.37 -19.75
N CYS A 866 0.82 -11.60 -18.67
CA CYS A 866 0.77 -10.13 -18.62
C CYS A 866 1.75 -9.59 -17.57
N GLU A 867 1.96 -8.27 -17.53
CA GLU A 867 2.82 -7.61 -16.54
C GLU A 867 2.35 -7.84 -15.10
N GLU A 868 3.29 -7.75 -14.15
CA GLU A 868 3.02 -7.92 -12.74
C GLU A 868 2.60 -6.62 -12.06
N SER A 869 1.83 -6.71 -10.97
CA SER A 869 1.57 -5.56 -10.11
C SER A 869 2.67 -5.42 -9.06
N ASP A 870 3.07 -4.20 -8.73
CA ASP A 870 3.79 -3.98 -7.48
C ASP A 870 2.86 -4.33 -6.31
N ILE A 871 3.34 -5.17 -5.38
CA ILE A 871 2.59 -5.63 -4.23
C ILE A 871 3.21 -5.12 -2.93
N ILE A 872 2.40 -4.44 -2.12
CA ILE A 872 2.80 -3.90 -0.83
C ILE A 872 2.19 -4.74 0.30
N PRO A 873 3.01 -5.51 1.05
CA PRO A 873 2.56 -6.26 2.21
C PRO A 873 2.50 -5.37 3.46
N PHE A 874 1.48 -5.59 4.28
CA PHE A 874 1.33 -4.98 5.60
C PHE A 874 1.01 -6.04 6.64
N ILE A 875 1.55 -5.85 7.84
CA ILE A 875 1.14 -6.56 9.04
C ILE A 875 0.62 -5.54 10.05
N THR A 876 -0.53 -5.81 10.65
CA THR A 876 -1.01 -5.08 11.83
C THR A 876 -0.91 -5.97 13.07
N ALA A 877 -0.08 -5.58 14.03
CA ALA A 877 0.08 -6.25 15.31
C ALA A 877 0.16 -5.20 16.43
N ASN A 878 -0.44 -5.49 17.59
CA ASN A 878 -0.49 -4.57 18.75
C ASN A 878 -1.04 -3.17 18.39
N GLY A 879 -2.00 -3.09 17.46
CA GLY A 879 -2.58 -1.83 16.98
C GLY A 879 -1.71 -1.04 15.98
N ASN A 880 -0.51 -1.51 15.66
CA ASN A 880 0.41 -0.84 14.73
C ASN A 880 0.41 -1.56 13.37
N LYS A 881 0.11 -0.82 12.30
CA LYS A 881 0.23 -1.28 10.91
C LYS A 881 1.62 -0.95 10.37
N LEU A 882 2.36 -1.97 9.95
CA LEU A 882 3.73 -1.87 9.44
C LEU A 882 3.80 -2.47 8.03
N GLN A 883 4.51 -1.81 7.13
CA GLN A 883 4.81 -2.36 5.81
C GLN A 883 5.98 -3.36 5.92
N THR A 884 5.66 -4.60 6.25
CA THR A 884 6.62 -5.69 6.48
C THR A 884 5.98 -7.04 6.15
N ARG A 885 6.81 -8.05 5.93
CA ARG A 885 6.39 -9.46 5.82
C ARG A 885 6.66 -10.25 7.10
N THR A 886 7.43 -9.72 8.05
CA THR A 886 7.83 -10.42 9.27
C THR A 886 7.36 -9.68 10.51
N VAL A 887 6.85 -10.43 11.49
CA VAL A 887 6.44 -9.87 12.78
C VAL A 887 6.73 -10.85 13.92
N ASN A 888 7.10 -10.29 15.07
CA ASN A 888 7.07 -11.01 16.34
C ASN A 888 5.78 -10.63 17.08
N ILE A 889 5.04 -11.62 17.55
CA ILE A 889 3.83 -11.43 18.34
C ILE A 889 3.87 -12.27 19.61
N LEU A 890 3.23 -11.77 20.66
CA LEU A 890 3.06 -12.53 21.88
C LEU A 890 2.05 -13.67 21.66
N TYR A 891 2.27 -14.79 22.33
CA TYR A 891 1.38 -15.96 22.29
C TYR A 891 -0.08 -15.56 22.53
N GLY A 892 -0.97 -15.98 21.64
CA GLY A 892 -2.41 -15.69 21.71
C GLY A 892 -2.81 -14.31 21.21
N ASN A 893 -1.87 -13.44 20.82
CA ASN A 893 -2.23 -12.13 20.27
C ASN A 893 -2.75 -12.25 18.82
N PRO A 894 -3.70 -11.39 18.44
CA PRO A 894 -4.17 -11.32 17.07
C PRO A 894 -3.13 -10.65 16.15
N VAL A 895 -3.16 -11.05 14.88
CA VAL A 895 -2.41 -10.39 13.81
C VAL A 895 -3.27 -10.26 12.56
N THR A 896 -3.24 -9.10 11.92
CA THR A 896 -3.86 -8.90 10.61
C THR A 896 -2.79 -8.86 9.55
N LEU A 897 -2.90 -9.71 8.53
CA LEU A 897 -2.06 -9.72 7.34
C LEU A 897 -2.83 -9.05 6.21
N GLU A 898 -2.19 -8.15 5.48
CA GLU A 898 -2.83 -7.41 4.40
C GLU A 898 -1.87 -7.27 3.22
N VAL A 899 -2.41 -7.37 2.01
CA VAL A 899 -1.68 -7.15 0.77
C VAL A 899 -2.41 -6.11 -0.06
N GLN A 900 -1.68 -5.12 -0.54
CA GLN A 900 -2.18 -4.10 -1.46
C GLN A 900 -1.44 -4.19 -2.80
N ALA A 901 -2.14 -4.57 -3.86
CA ALA A 901 -1.62 -4.49 -5.22
C ALA A 901 -1.81 -3.06 -5.78
N LYS A 902 -0.76 -2.46 -6.33
CA LYS A 902 -0.80 -1.11 -6.95
C LYS A 902 -1.74 -1.03 -8.14
N MET A 903 -1.81 -2.08 -8.95
CA MET A 903 -2.78 -2.13 -10.05
C MET A 903 -4.22 -2.18 -9.55
N GLY A 904 -4.47 -2.63 -8.31
CA GLY A 904 -5.76 -2.52 -7.60
C GLY A 904 -6.91 -3.40 -8.11
N TRP A 905 -6.80 -3.97 -9.31
CA TRP A 905 -7.85 -4.75 -9.96
C TRP A 905 -7.45 -6.22 -10.07
N GLY A 906 -7.95 -7.04 -9.15
CA GLY A 906 -7.64 -8.47 -9.09
C GLY A 906 -8.30 -9.17 -7.91
N TYR A 907 -7.90 -10.41 -7.70
CA TYR A 907 -8.43 -11.31 -6.68
C TYR A 907 -7.36 -11.67 -5.66
N TYR A 908 -7.79 -12.00 -4.44
CA TYR A 908 -6.92 -12.44 -3.37
C TYR A 908 -7.40 -13.78 -2.87
N THR A 909 -6.49 -14.73 -2.74
CA THR A 909 -6.76 -16.06 -2.21
C THR A 909 -5.71 -16.38 -1.17
N TRP A 910 -6.12 -16.54 0.08
CA TRP A 910 -5.24 -16.94 1.17
C TRP A 910 -5.19 -18.47 1.26
N GLU A 911 -4.07 -19.01 1.73
CA GLU A 911 -3.89 -20.47 1.91
C GLU A 911 -4.89 -21.11 2.90
N ASN A 912 -5.60 -20.30 3.69
CA ASN A 912 -6.69 -20.74 4.57
C ASN A 912 -8.08 -20.70 3.90
N GLY A 913 -8.17 -20.41 2.60
CA GLY A 913 -9.43 -20.31 1.85
C GLY A 913 -10.12 -18.95 1.88
N ALA A 914 -9.61 -17.98 2.64
CA ALA A 914 -10.20 -16.65 2.69
C ALA A 914 -9.99 -15.88 1.38
N THR A 915 -10.99 -15.08 1.01
CA THR A 915 -10.96 -14.22 -0.17
C THR A 915 -11.04 -12.76 0.27
N GLY A 916 -10.00 -11.97 0.01
CA GLY A 916 -9.95 -10.56 0.41
C GLY A 916 -8.52 -10.05 0.56
N PRO A 917 -8.27 -8.74 0.51
CA PRO A 917 -6.93 -8.18 0.60
C PRO A 917 -6.30 -8.37 1.99
N SER A 918 -7.09 -8.75 3.00
CA SER A 918 -6.60 -8.98 4.35
C SER A 918 -7.29 -10.14 5.05
N ILE A 919 -6.58 -10.75 5.99
CA ILE A 919 -7.11 -11.70 6.97
C ILE A 919 -6.66 -11.31 8.36
N THR A 920 -7.49 -11.59 9.37
CA THR A 920 -7.12 -11.49 10.77
C THR A 920 -7.06 -12.88 11.37
N LEU A 921 -5.90 -13.25 11.89
CA LEU A 921 -5.71 -14.43 12.72
C LEU A 921 -6.01 -14.00 14.17
N PRO A 922 -7.09 -14.51 14.80
CA PRO A 922 -7.58 -13.98 16.06
C PRO A 922 -6.66 -14.35 17.24
N ASN A 923 -6.11 -15.56 17.21
CA ASN A 923 -5.21 -16.10 18.21
C ASN A 923 -4.08 -16.81 17.46
N VAL A 924 -2.82 -16.49 17.74
CA VAL A 924 -1.68 -17.18 17.14
C VAL A 924 -0.78 -17.73 18.23
N THR A 925 -0.62 -19.04 18.24
CA THR A 925 0.07 -19.78 19.32
C THR A 925 1.36 -20.45 18.87
N THR A 926 1.59 -20.56 17.55
CA THR A 926 2.82 -21.13 16.99
C THR A 926 3.34 -20.29 15.82
N SER A 927 4.67 -20.17 15.72
CA SER A 927 5.32 -19.51 14.58
C SER A 927 5.04 -20.27 13.29
N ARG A 928 4.74 -19.55 12.20
CA ARG A 928 4.48 -20.15 10.88
C ARG A 928 4.57 -19.12 9.77
N ASN A 929 4.61 -19.63 8.54
CA ASN A 929 4.41 -18.81 7.35
C ASN A 929 2.92 -18.77 6.99
N VAL A 930 2.48 -17.66 6.41
CA VAL A 930 1.13 -17.54 5.83
C VAL A 930 1.19 -16.88 4.48
N SER A 931 0.63 -17.53 3.46
CA SER A 931 0.71 -17.09 2.07
C SER A 931 -0.62 -16.57 1.52
N VAL A 932 -0.53 -15.64 0.58
CA VAL A 932 -1.65 -15.18 -0.25
C VAL A 932 -1.20 -15.08 -1.70
N LEU A 933 -2.11 -15.43 -2.61
CA LEU A 933 -1.99 -15.16 -4.04
C LEU A 933 -2.79 -13.91 -4.37
N PHE A 934 -2.14 -12.92 -4.96
CA PHE A 934 -2.80 -11.89 -5.74
C PHE A 934 -2.89 -12.36 -7.19
N ILE A 935 -4.09 -12.36 -7.77
CA ILE A 935 -4.33 -12.73 -9.16
C ILE A 935 -4.83 -11.48 -9.88
N GLY A 936 -3.96 -10.88 -10.70
CA GLY A 936 -4.30 -9.72 -11.50
C GLY A 936 -5.38 -10.03 -12.53
N GLN A 937 -6.02 -9.00 -13.09
CA GLN A 937 -7.07 -9.14 -14.12
C GLN A 937 -6.62 -9.86 -15.40
N GLY A 938 -5.33 -9.90 -15.72
CA GLY A 938 -4.81 -10.72 -16.83
C GLY A 938 -4.60 -12.19 -16.46
N GLY A 939 -4.88 -12.59 -15.21
CA GLY A 939 -4.67 -13.93 -14.68
C GLY A 939 -3.30 -14.16 -14.04
N ARG A 940 -2.41 -13.14 -14.02
CA ARG A 940 -1.08 -13.26 -13.41
C ARG A 940 -1.19 -13.48 -11.91
N LYS A 941 -0.70 -14.65 -11.45
CA LYS A 941 -0.59 -14.98 -10.03
C LYS A 941 0.73 -14.44 -9.46
N GLN A 942 0.66 -13.80 -8.30
CA GLN A 942 1.81 -13.35 -7.53
C GLN A 942 1.64 -13.77 -6.07
N LYS A 943 2.61 -14.55 -5.55
CA LYS A 943 2.59 -15.05 -4.17
C LYS A 943 3.29 -14.09 -3.22
N VAL A 944 2.66 -13.83 -2.08
CA VAL A 944 3.26 -13.12 -0.95
C VAL A 944 3.20 -14.01 0.27
N THR A 945 4.35 -14.21 0.91
CA THR A 945 4.47 -14.99 2.15
C THR A 945 4.81 -14.06 3.31
N PHE A 946 4.04 -14.19 4.39
CA PHE A 946 4.28 -13.55 5.69
C PHE A 946 4.93 -14.54 6.65
N HIS A 947 5.78 -14.04 7.55
CA HIS A 947 6.52 -14.79 8.55
C HIS A 947 6.09 -14.32 9.95
N ILE A 948 5.34 -15.17 10.66
CA ILE A 948 4.86 -14.86 12.01
C ILE A 948 5.72 -15.64 13.01
N ASN A 949 6.37 -14.91 13.92
CA ASN A 949 7.13 -15.47 15.02
C ASN A 949 6.36 -15.29 16.32
N VAL A 950 6.03 -16.39 17.00
CA VAL A 950 5.33 -16.36 18.29
C VAL A 950 6.32 -16.43 19.43
N GLN A 951 6.18 -15.52 20.38
CA GLN A 951 6.95 -15.47 21.62
C GLN A 951 6.00 -15.63 22.81
N ILE A 952 6.30 -16.50 23.76
CA ILE A 952 5.51 -16.57 25.01
C ILE A 952 5.81 -15.39 25.95
N ALA A 953 6.96 -14.75 25.75
CA ALA A 953 7.38 -13.56 26.45
C ALA A 953 8.35 -12.75 25.58
N ARG A 954 8.21 -11.42 25.62
CA ARG A 954 8.94 -10.47 24.78
C ARG A 954 10.07 -9.81 25.57
N PRO A 955 11.27 -9.65 25.00
CA PRO A 955 12.36 -8.91 25.63
C PRO A 955 12.16 -7.39 25.48
N ASP A 956 12.32 -6.65 26.56
CA ASP A 956 12.37 -5.20 26.56
C ASP A 956 13.64 -4.71 27.28
N ILE A 957 14.17 -3.55 26.87
CA ILE A 957 15.35 -2.93 27.48
C ILE A 957 15.02 -1.48 27.82
N THR A 958 15.41 -1.00 28.99
CA THR A 958 15.32 0.41 29.37
C THR A 958 16.72 0.95 29.67
N VAL A 959 17.14 2.02 29.00
CA VAL A 959 18.44 2.68 29.20
C VAL A 959 18.20 4.11 29.67
N ASN A 960 18.64 4.45 30.87
CA ASN A 960 18.46 5.77 31.48
C ASN A 960 17.00 6.29 31.43
N GLY A 961 16.03 5.38 31.53
CA GLY A 961 14.59 5.68 31.44
C GLY A 961 14.00 5.66 30.02
N GLY A 962 14.80 5.55 28.96
CA GLY A 962 14.34 5.35 27.59
C GLY A 962 14.11 3.86 27.28
N ARG A 963 12.95 3.50 26.73
CA ARG A 963 12.53 2.10 26.52
C ARG A 963 12.70 1.65 25.07
N TYR A 964 13.28 0.46 24.88
CA TYR A 964 13.38 -0.31 23.65
C TYR A 964 12.47 -1.54 23.78
N THR A 965 11.41 -1.60 22.99
CA THR A 965 10.41 -2.68 23.05
C THR A 965 10.69 -3.75 22.01
N ASP A 966 10.44 -5.02 22.35
CA ASP A 966 10.80 -6.18 21.51
C ASP A 966 12.25 -6.16 21.05
N SER A 967 13.14 -5.69 21.93
CA SER A 967 14.56 -5.62 21.63
C SER A 967 15.32 -6.41 22.66
N SER A 968 16.14 -7.33 22.16
CA SER A 968 17.10 -8.07 22.95
C SER A 968 18.51 -7.50 22.82
N MET A 969 18.69 -6.33 22.19
CA MET A 969 20.01 -5.71 22.05
C MET A 969 19.94 -4.18 22.19
N ALA A 970 20.92 -3.61 22.89
CA ALA A 970 21.09 -2.17 22.97
C ALA A 970 22.58 -1.78 22.99
N ILE A 971 22.90 -0.66 22.34
CA ILE A 971 24.20 0.01 22.44
C ILE A 971 24.05 1.17 23.43
N VAL A 972 24.90 1.20 24.44
CA VAL A 972 24.84 2.12 25.58
C VAL A 972 26.20 2.78 25.82
N GLU A 973 26.22 3.89 26.55
CA GLU A 973 27.45 4.55 26.97
C GLU A 973 27.95 3.97 28.30
N GLN A 974 29.25 4.18 28.57
CA GLN A 974 29.82 3.80 29.86
C GLN A 974 29.15 4.59 30.99
N GLY A 975 28.67 3.88 32.00
CA GLY A 975 28.00 4.45 33.17
C GLY A 975 26.49 4.58 33.05
N ASP A 976 25.90 4.15 31.93
CA ASP A 976 24.45 4.10 31.78
C ASP A 976 23.82 3.09 32.74
N ASN A 977 22.59 3.38 33.16
CA ASN A 977 21.76 2.43 33.91
C ASN A 977 20.84 1.70 32.92
N VAL A 978 20.95 0.37 32.91
CA VAL A 978 20.21 -0.51 32.00
C VAL A 978 19.31 -1.44 32.81
N THR A 979 18.01 -1.44 32.52
CA THR A 979 17.07 -2.43 33.03
C THR A 979 16.69 -3.35 31.88
N LEU A 980 16.98 -4.64 32.03
CA LEU A 980 16.47 -5.69 31.14
C LEU A 980 15.17 -6.18 31.73
N SER A 981 14.09 -6.18 30.97
CA SER A 981 12.79 -6.63 31.45
C SER A 981 12.15 -7.57 30.44
N VAL A 982 11.29 -8.44 30.96
CA VAL A 982 10.48 -9.34 30.13
C VAL A 982 9.01 -8.95 30.25
N THR A 983 8.32 -8.93 29.12
CA THR A 983 6.87 -8.78 29.08
C THR A 983 6.24 -10.11 28.64
N PRO A 984 5.68 -10.91 29.56
CA PRO A 984 4.91 -12.10 29.21
C PRO A 984 3.71 -11.80 28.32
N SER A 985 3.24 -12.81 27.58
CA SER A 985 1.88 -12.79 27.03
C SER A 985 0.84 -12.64 28.16
N ASP A 986 -0.25 -11.93 27.89
CA ASP A 986 -1.40 -11.79 28.81
C ASP A 986 -2.01 -13.15 29.20
N PHE A 987 -1.80 -14.18 28.38
CA PHE A 987 -2.24 -15.55 28.62
C PHE A 987 -1.21 -16.40 29.39
N MET A 988 -0.04 -15.84 29.71
CA MET A 988 1.08 -16.53 30.36
C MET A 988 1.57 -15.84 31.65
N VAL A 989 0.87 -14.82 32.15
CA VAL A 989 1.32 -13.90 33.24
C VAL A 989 1.85 -14.54 34.54
N ASN A 990 1.53 -15.81 34.84
CA ASN A 990 1.87 -16.50 36.10
C ASN A 990 3.17 -17.35 36.04
N GLY A 991 4.16 -16.95 35.22
CA GLY A 991 5.41 -17.70 35.02
C GLY A 991 6.50 -17.50 36.08
N SER A 992 7.55 -18.32 36.02
CA SER A 992 8.78 -18.21 36.81
C SER A 992 9.95 -17.65 35.99
N TYR A 993 10.77 -16.80 36.61
CA TYR A 993 11.92 -16.13 36.02
C TYR A 993 13.21 -16.67 36.63
N LEU A 994 14.22 -16.94 35.79
CA LEU A 994 15.56 -17.32 36.23
C LEU A 994 16.61 -16.69 35.31
N TRP A 995 17.29 -15.67 35.80
CA TRP A 995 18.41 -15.03 35.12
C TRP A 995 19.69 -15.85 35.28
N ASN A 996 20.66 -15.62 34.38
CA ASN A 996 21.97 -16.27 34.41
C ASN A 996 22.85 -15.90 35.62
N ASP A 997 22.43 -14.91 36.43
CA ASP A 997 23.03 -14.55 37.72
C ASP A 997 22.30 -15.15 38.94
N ASP A 998 21.42 -16.14 38.70
CA ASP A 998 20.54 -16.81 39.66
C ASP A 998 19.42 -15.93 40.27
N SER A 999 19.21 -14.70 39.78
CA SER A 999 18.09 -13.87 40.22
C SER A 999 16.75 -14.30 39.60
N THR A 1000 15.63 -14.04 40.29
CA THR A 1000 14.29 -14.57 39.93
C THR A 1000 13.22 -13.49 39.71
N GLY A 1001 13.65 -12.26 39.43
CA GLY A 1001 12.74 -11.15 39.09
C GLY A 1001 12.38 -11.14 37.60
N ASP A 1002 11.30 -10.44 37.26
CA ASP A 1002 10.91 -10.08 35.90
C ASP A 1002 11.81 -9.01 35.27
N GLU A 1003 12.66 -8.37 36.09
CA GLU A 1003 13.66 -7.40 35.67
C GLU A 1003 15.05 -7.72 36.22
N LEU A 1004 16.08 -7.40 35.44
CA LEU A 1004 17.47 -7.34 35.86
C LEU A 1004 18.00 -5.91 35.68
N VAL A 1005 18.32 -5.26 36.80
CA VAL A 1005 18.84 -3.87 36.82
C VAL A 1005 20.36 -3.88 36.89
N ILE A 1006 20.99 -3.30 35.87
CA ILE A 1006 22.43 -3.11 35.72
C ILE A 1006 22.72 -1.63 35.89
N ASN A 1007 23.17 -1.23 37.07
CA ASN A 1007 23.58 0.15 37.33
C ASN A 1007 25.02 0.38 36.90
N ASP A 1008 25.31 1.57 36.38
CA ASP A 1008 26.68 2.02 36.06
C ASP A 1008 27.45 1.01 35.16
N ILE A 1009 26.87 0.64 34.01
CA ILE A 1009 27.44 -0.41 33.17
C ILE A 1009 28.82 -0.02 32.58
N GLN A 1010 29.83 -0.88 32.76
CA GLN A 1010 31.22 -0.56 32.38
C GLN A 1010 31.71 -1.26 31.10
N THR A 1011 31.27 -2.49 30.88
CA THR A 1011 31.70 -3.34 29.75
C THR A 1011 30.50 -4.03 29.13
N SER A 1012 30.60 -4.37 27.84
CA SER A 1012 29.56 -5.13 27.14
C SER A 1012 29.36 -6.50 27.77
N GLY A 1013 28.15 -7.04 27.67
CA GLY A 1013 27.80 -8.33 28.25
C GLY A 1013 26.59 -8.98 27.59
N THR A 1014 26.48 -10.30 27.78
CA THR A 1014 25.31 -11.09 27.42
C THR A 1014 24.61 -11.55 28.69
N TYR A 1015 23.32 -11.31 28.77
CA TYR A 1015 22.47 -11.65 29.90
C TYR A 1015 21.35 -12.55 29.41
N SER A 1016 21.05 -13.62 30.12
CA SER A 1016 20.05 -14.58 29.68
C SER A 1016 19.00 -14.78 30.75
N LEU A 1017 17.74 -14.78 30.34
CA LEU A 1017 16.60 -15.08 31.19
C LEU A 1017 15.93 -16.35 30.69
N SER A 1018 15.79 -17.35 31.56
CA SER A 1018 14.89 -18.48 31.36
C SER A 1018 13.53 -18.13 31.95
N TYR A 1019 12.50 -18.11 31.12
CA TYR A 1019 11.12 -17.85 31.52
C TYR A 1019 10.27 -19.11 31.28
N THR A 1020 9.51 -19.54 32.29
CA THR A 1020 8.68 -20.75 32.21
C THR A 1020 7.28 -20.47 32.73
N ALA A 1021 6.25 -20.73 31.93
CA ALA A 1021 4.84 -20.54 32.29
C ALA A 1021 4.03 -21.78 31.87
N GLY A 1022 3.47 -22.49 32.85
CA GLY A 1022 2.84 -23.80 32.61
C GLY A 1022 3.82 -24.78 31.98
N ASN A 1023 3.45 -25.33 30.83
CA ASN A 1023 4.29 -26.25 30.03
C ASN A 1023 5.19 -25.53 29.01
N HIS A 1024 5.13 -24.20 28.92
CA HIS A 1024 5.92 -23.43 27.97
C HIS A 1024 7.19 -22.89 28.65
N SER A 1025 8.32 -22.93 27.94
CA SER A 1025 9.58 -22.36 28.41
C SER A 1025 10.31 -21.68 27.25
N THR A 1026 10.95 -20.55 27.53
CA THR A 1026 11.79 -19.83 26.57
C THR A 1026 13.02 -19.25 27.25
N THR A 1027 14.08 -19.05 26.47
CA THR A 1027 15.28 -18.33 26.92
C THR A 1027 15.43 -17.06 26.10
N LEU A 1028 15.41 -15.90 26.77
CA LEU A 1028 15.66 -14.59 26.18
C LEU A 1028 17.12 -14.21 26.41
N ASN A 1029 17.85 -13.89 25.34
CA ASN A 1029 19.26 -13.49 25.40
C ASN A 1029 19.39 -12.00 25.07
N TYR A 1030 19.71 -11.21 26.09
CA TYR A 1030 19.95 -9.78 25.99
C TYR A 1030 21.44 -9.50 25.75
N GLN A 1031 21.73 -8.68 24.75
CA GLN A 1031 23.06 -8.28 24.38
C GLN A 1031 23.23 -6.77 24.58
N ILE A 1032 24.04 -6.38 25.57
CA ILE A 1032 24.31 -4.96 25.84
C ILE A 1032 25.73 -4.64 25.41
N TYR A 1033 25.86 -3.68 24.50
CA TYR A 1033 27.15 -3.22 23.98
C TYR A 1033 27.49 -1.86 24.57
N VAL A 1034 28.58 -1.79 25.33
CA VAL A 1034 29.10 -0.51 25.84
C VAL A 1034 30.02 0.08 24.79
N LYS A 1035 29.64 1.23 24.22
CA LYS A 1035 30.38 1.90 23.14
C LYS A 1035 31.84 2.16 23.54
N ASP A 1036 32.75 1.84 22.61
CA ASP A 1036 34.12 2.33 22.68
C ASP A 1036 34.25 3.56 21.78
N ASN A 1037 34.49 4.72 22.40
CA ASN A 1037 34.61 5.99 21.69
C ASN A 1037 35.92 6.11 20.88
N ASN A 1038 36.81 5.12 20.97
CA ASN A 1038 38.02 5.03 20.16
C ASN A 1038 37.83 4.08 18.97
N TYR A 1039 38.36 4.47 17.83
CA TYR A 1039 38.48 3.56 16.69
C TYR A 1039 39.40 2.39 17.04
N ARG A 1040 38.98 1.20 16.64
CA ARG A 1040 39.77 -0.03 16.77
C ARG A 1040 40.74 -0.13 15.61
N THR A 1041 41.92 -0.66 15.90
CA THR A 1041 42.92 -0.99 14.88
C THR A 1041 43.12 -2.50 14.86
N ILE A 1042 43.16 -3.05 13.65
CA ILE A 1042 43.61 -4.42 13.41
C ILE A 1042 45.01 -4.40 12.79
N PRO A 1043 45.89 -5.38 13.08
CA PRO A 1043 47.20 -5.48 12.45
C PRO A 1043 47.08 -5.53 10.93
N VAL A 1044 48.03 -4.93 10.23
CA VAL A 1044 48.12 -5.09 8.77
C VAL A 1044 48.38 -6.56 8.45
N GLY A 1045 47.60 -7.15 7.55
CA GLY A 1045 47.68 -8.57 7.25
C GLY A 1045 46.55 -9.05 6.35
N TYR A 1046 46.48 -10.36 6.18
CA TYR A 1046 45.46 -11.02 5.36
C TYR A 1046 44.39 -11.65 6.25
N TYR A 1047 43.14 -11.38 5.92
CA TYR A 1047 41.98 -11.75 6.73
C TYR A 1047 40.86 -12.33 5.88
N TYR A 1048 40.07 -13.18 6.51
CA TYR A 1048 38.66 -13.36 6.17
C TYR A 1048 37.84 -12.36 6.99
N ILE A 1049 36.87 -11.69 6.38
CA ILE A 1049 35.93 -10.80 7.08
C ILE A 1049 34.58 -11.51 7.15
N ARG A 1050 34.18 -11.90 8.36
CA ARG A 1050 32.99 -12.71 8.62
C ARG A 1050 31.87 -11.86 9.21
N HIS A 1051 30.64 -12.02 8.73
CA HIS A 1051 29.43 -11.54 9.39
C HIS A 1051 28.90 -12.62 10.34
N ARG A 1052 29.00 -12.38 11.65
CA ARG A 1052 28.70 -13.39 12.67
C ARG A 1052 27.23 -13.81 12.72
N GLY A 1053 26.31 -12.89 12.42
CA GLY A 1053 24.88 -13.17 12.46
C GLY A 1053 24.40 -14.17 11.40
N TYR A 1054 25.08 -14.21 10.26
CA TYR A 1054 24.71 -15.07 9.12
C TYR A 1054 25.76 -16.16 8.83
N ASP A 1055 26.89 -16.15 9.56
CA ASP A 1055 28.08 -16.98 9.31
C ASP A 1055 28.59 -16.95 7.86
N THR A 1056 28.50 -15.78 7.24
CA THR A 1056 28.91 -15.51 5.86
C THR A 1056 30.17 -14.65 5.80
N TYR A 1057 30.85 -14.63 4.65
CA TYR A 1057 32.16 -14.05 4.44
C TYR A 1057 32.13 -13.05 3.28
N LEU A 1058 32.78 -11.91 3.45
CA LEU A 1058 32.87 -10.87 2.42
C LEU A 1058 33.53 -11.44 1.17
N THR A 1059 32.82 -11.39 0.04
CA THR A 1059 33.17 -12.07 -1.22
C THR A 1059 33.22 -11.04 -2.36
N ASN A 1060 34.31 -11.05 -3.12
CA ASN A 1060 34.46 -10.31 -4.37
C ASN A 1060 34.09 -11.20 -5.56
N HIS A 1061 33.14 -10.78 -6.40
CA HIS A 1061 32.72 -11.53 -7.60
C HIS A 1061 33.56 -11.23 -8.85
N GLY A 1062 34.49 -10.27 -8.78
CA GLY A 1062 35.30 -9.81 -9.90
C GLY A 1062 34.57 -8.84 -10.83
N ASN A 1063 35.23 -8.41 -11.91
CA ASN A 1063 34.64 -7.57 -12.97
C ASN A 1063 34.00 -6.24 -12.49
N GLY A 1064 34.38 -5.71 -11.33
CA GLY A 1064 33.89 -4.42 -10.84
C GLY A 1064 32.52 -4.46 -10.17
N THR A 1065 31.93 -5.64 -9.92
CA THR A 1065 30.66 -5.79 -9.22
C THR A 1065 30.80 -5.51 -7.72
N VAL A 1066 29.74 -5.01 -7.07
CA VAL A 1066 29.72 -4.75 -5.62
C VAL A 1066 29.89 -6.07 -4.85
N PRO A 1067 30.70 -6.12 -3.77
CA PRO A 1067 30.87 -7.34 -2.98
C PRO A 1067 29.65 -7.64 -2.10
N SER A 1068 29.46 -8.91 -1.76
CA SER A 1068 28.40 -9.40 -0.84
C SER A 1068 28.97 -10.38 0.19
N PHE A 1069 28.19 -10.75 1.20
CA PHE A 1069 28.55 -11.74 2.20
C PHE A 1069 27.94 -13.11 1.84
N GLU A 1070 28.77 -14.12 1.60
CA GLU A 1070 28.35 -15.45 1.15
C GLU A 1070 28.86 -16.57 2.07
N PRO A 1071 28.27 -17.78 2.03
CA PRO A 1071 28.81 -18.93 2.74
C PRO A 1071 30.30 -19.16 2.46
N LYS A 1072 31.02 -19.73 3.43
CA LYS A 1072 32.45 -19.97 3.30
C LYS A 1072 32.76 -20.86 2.08
N GLY A 1073 33.60 -20.38 1.18
CA GLY A 1073 34.11 -21.18 0.05
C GLY A 1073 35.05 -22.31 0.49
N ARG A 1074 35.45 -23.17 -0.45
CA ARG A 1074 36.52 -24.17 -0.22
C ARG A 1074 37.81 -23.49 0.23
N GLU A 1075 38.67 -24.21 0.97
CA GLU A 1075 39.97 -23.69 1.42
C GLU A 1075 40.76 -23.09 0.23
N GLU A 1076 41.38 -21.92 0.44
CA GLU A 1076 42.11 -21.10 -0.55
C GLU A 1076 41.29 -20.18 -1.49
N ASN A 1077 39.98 -19.96 -1.27
CA ASN A 1077 39.20 -19.05 -2.11
C ASN A 1077 39.66 -17.57 -2.03
N LYS A 1078 40.43 -17.12 -3.04
CA LYS A 1078 40.94 -15.73 -3.13
C LYS A 1078 39.85 -14.67 -3.21
N ALA A 1079 38.63 -15.02 -3.64
CA ALA A 1079 37.48 -14.10 -3.65
C ALA A 1079 37.07 -13.63 -2.24
N GLN A 1080 37.34 -14.44 -1.21
CA GLN A 1080 36.99 -14.17 0.19
C GLN A 1080 38.18 -13.73 1.05
N GLN A 1081 39.37 -13.60 0.46
CA GLN A 1081 40.58 -13.21 1.16
C GLN A 1081 40.88 -11.74 0.91
N TRP A 1082 41.11 -11.01 2.00
CA TRP A 1082 41.28 -9.56 1.97
C TRP A 1082 42.58 -9.16 2.66
N TYR A 1083 43.39 -8.37 1.98
CA TYR A 1083 44.47 -7.66 2.63
C TYR A 1083 43.93 -6.38 3.25
N VAL A 1084 44.13 -6.24 4.57
CA VAL A 1084 43.67 -5.07 5.32
C VAL A 1084 44.84 -4.15 5.61
N ASP A 1085 44.82 -2.96 5.00
CA ASP A 1085 45.87 -1.94 5.15
C ASP A 1085 45.48 -0.91 6.21
N ASN A 1086 46.04 -1.02 7.42
CA ASN A 1086 45.73 -0.16 8.56
C ASN A 1086 47.01 0.43 9.19
N ARG A 1087 47.77 1.23 8.43
CA ARG A 1087 49.07 1.76 8.87
C ARG A 1087 48.93 2.98 9.78
N PRO A 1088 49.51 2.98 11.00
CA PRO A 1088 49.58 4.15 11.87
C PRO A 1088 50.25 5.35 11.16
N PRO A 1089 49.90 6.61 11.50
CA PRO A 1089 49.01 7.03 12.59
C PRO A 1089 47.52 7.10 12.22
N SER A 1090 47.12 6.65 11.02
CA SER A 1090 45.72 6.67 10.56
C SER A 1090 44.91 5.58 11.25
N THR A 1091 43.68 5.89 11.67
CA THR A 1091 42.66 4.91 12.09
C THR A 1091 41.81 4.39 10.92
N ALA A 1092 42.05 4.91 9.72
CA ALA A 1092 41.38 4.44 8.52
C ALA A 1092 42.12 3.26 7.89
N CYS A 1093 41.36 2.21 7.56
CA CYS A 1093 41.79 0.99 6.91
C CYS A 1093 41.27 0.91 5.46
N GLY A 1094 42.02 0.20 4.62
CA GLY A 1094 41.62 -0.17 3.27
C GLY A 1094 41.49 -1.67 3.13
N PHE A 1095 40.51 -2.13 2.35
CA PHE A 1095 40.30 -3.54 2.05
C PHE A 1095 40.66 -3.80 0.59
N MET A 1096 41.70 -4.60 0.36
CA MET A 1096 42.12 -5.03 -0.98
C MET A 1096 41.76 -6.49 -1.18
N SER A 1097 41.01 -6.79 -2.24
CA SER A 1097 40.69 -8.17 -2.59
C SER A 1097 41.94 -8.88 -3.12
N LEU A 1098 42.16 -10.13 -2.71
CA LEU A 1098 43.24 -10.94 -3.25
C LEU A 1098 42.92 -11.56 -4.62
N LEU A 1099 41.66 -11.50 -5.06
CA LEU A 1099 41.22 -11.99 -6.36
C LEU A 1099 41.80 -11.17 -7.51
N ASP A 1100 41.66 -9.85 -7.45
CA ASP A 1100 41.99 -8.91 -8.53
C ASP A 1100 42.97 -7.79 -8.11
N GLN A 1101 43.40 -7.78 -6.83
CA GLN A 1101 44.28 -6.75 -6.25
C GLN A 1101 43.67 -5.33 -6.28
N ALA A 1102 42.35 -5.20 -6.40
CA ALA A 1102 41.64 -3.92 -6.32
C ALA A 1102 41.22 -3.61 -4.87
N TYR A 1103 41.20 -2.32 -4.54
CA TYR A 1103 40.71 -1.82 -3.26
C TYR A 1103 39.24 -1.41 -3.35
N LEU A 1104 38.49 -1.73 -2.30
CA LEU A 1104 37.09 -1.36 -2.15
C LEU A 1104 36.94 0.14 -1.81
N LYS A 1105 35.99 0.81 -2.45
CA LYS A 1105 35.55 2.18 -2.16
C LYS A 1105 34.34 2.19 -1.22
N ASP A 1106 34.06 3.36 -0.67
CA ASP A 1106 32.94 3.60 0.25
C ASP A 1106 31.55 3.52 -0.40
N ASP A 1107 31.45 3.47 -1.71
CA ASP A 1107 30.21 3.21 -2.47
C ASP A 1107 30.11 1.77 -2.98
N GLY A 1108 31.00 0.87 -2.52
CA GLY A 1108 31.04 -0.52 -2.97
C GLY A 1108 31.75 -0.75 -4.31
N THR A 1109 32.20 0.31 -4.98
CA THR A 1109 32.96 0.22 -6.25
C THR A 1109 34.46 0.01 -6.01
N TRP A 1110 35.25 -0.12 -7.08
CA TRP A 1110 36.64 -0.58 -7.02
C TRP A 1110 37.65 0.47 -7.49
N LYS A 1111 38.88 0.40 -6.99
CA LYS A 1111 40.02 1.19 -7.47
C LYS A 1111 41.34 0.43 -7.36
N THR A 1112 42.23 0.59 -8.33
CA THR A 1112 43.56 -0.06 -8.35
C THR A 1112 44.59 0.61 -7.45
N THR A 1113 44.33 1.83 -6.99
CA THR A 1113 45.16 2.55 -6.01
C THR A 1113 44.58 2.39 -4.62
N SER A 1114 45.43 2.21 -3.60
CA SER A 1114 45.00 2.07 -2.20
C SER A 1114 44.00 3.15 -1.76
N THR A 1115 42.84 2.71 -1.28
CA THR A 1115 41.78 3.53 -0.70
C THR A 1115 41.64 3.17 0.78
N ARG A 1116 41.91 4.12 1.69
CA ARG A 1116 41.71 3.94 3.15
C ARG A 1116 40.42 4.64 3.57
N MET A 1117 39.30 4.08 3.14
CA MET A 1117 37.99 4.73 3.21
C MET A 1117 37.14 4.23 4.38
N PHE A 1118 37.62 3.24 5.15
CA PHE A 1118 36.86 2.63 6.24
C PHE A 1118 37.53 2.84 7.60
N ARG A 1119 36.75 2.85 8.66
CA ARG A 1119 37.21 2.83 10.06
C ARG A 1119 36.50 1.70 10.79
N LEU A 1120 37.13 1.19 11.83
CA LEU A 1120 36.57 0.11 12.64
C LEU A 1120 36.19 0.67 14.01
N SER A 1121 34.97 0.41 14.42
CA SER A 1121 34.47 0.72 15.76
C SER A 1121 34.18 -0.58 16.49
N GLY A 1122 34.35 -0.61 17.81
CA GLY A 1122 34.05 -1.77 18.63
C GLY A 1122 33.25 -1.40 19.86
N ALA A 1123 32.86 -2.41 20.63
CA ALA A 1123 32.34 -2.23 21.98
C ALA A 1123 33.38 -2.69 23.01
N LYS A 1124 33.32 -2.15 24.22
CA LYS A 1124 34.23 -2.52 25.31
C LYS A 1124 33.99 -3.97 25.72
N GLY A 1125 35.05 -4.78 25.83
CA GLY A 1125 34.97 -6.15 26.35
C GLY A 1125 34.63 -7.23 25.31
N ILE A 1126 34.45 -6.87 24.04
CA ILE A 1126 34.24 -7.84 22.95
C ILE A 1126 35.21 -7.60 21.79
N THR A 1127 35.39 -8.62 20.95
CA THR A 1127 36.24 -8.57 19.74
C THR A 1127 35.54 -8.16 18.45
N PRO A 1128 34.24 -8.43 18.21
CA PRO A 1128 33.56 -8.04 16.98
C PRO A 1128 33.52 -6.53 16.78
N LEU A 1129 33.40 -6.12 15.51
CA LEU A 1129 33.55 -4.74 15.04
C LEU A 1129 32.37 -4.33 14.17
N ALA A 1130 32.20 -3.01 14.07
CA ALA A 1130 31.37 -2.35 13.07
C ALA A 1130 32.28 -1.64 12.07
N ILE A 1131 31.94 -1.72 10.78
CA ILE A 1131 32.69 -1.08 9.70
C ILE A 1131 32.00 0.24 9.36
N GLN A 1132 32.75 1.35 9.41
CA GLN A 1132 32.26 2.71 9.18
C GLN A 1132 32.97 3.33 7.98
N LYS A 1133 32.29 4.20 7.24
CA LYS A 1133 32.93 5.14 6.31
C LYS A 1133 33.81 6.17 7.04
N SER A 1134 34.87 6.62 6.40
CA SER A 1134 35.73 7.68 6.93
C SER A 1134 35.01 9.04 6.97
N ALA A 1135 35.49 9.98 7.79
CA ALA A 1135 34.86 11.30 7.99
C ALA A 1135 34.70 12.18 6.74
N ARG A 1136 35.27 11.82 5.57
CA ARG A 1136 35.04 12.54 4.30
C ARG A 1136 33.75 12.11 3.56
N SER A 1137 33.11 11.01 3.96
CA SER A 1137 32.01 10.39 3.20
C SER A 1137 30.74 10.09 4.01
N GLY A 1138 30.50 10.87 5.06
CA GLY A 1138 29.37 10.69 5.99
C GLY A 1138 29.66 9.55 6.97
N LYS A 1139 29.36 9.73 8.26
CA LYS A 1139 29.70 8.79 9.35
C LYS A 1139 28.88 7.47 9.30
N ILE A 1140 28.68 6.89 8.13
CA ILE A 1140 27.75 5.81 7.90
C ILE A 1140 28.38 4.44 8.17
N PHE A 1141 27.70 3.60 8.93
CA PHE A 1141 28.06 2.21 9.19
C PHE A 1141 27.48 1.27 8.12
N TRP A 1142 28.18 0.17 7.86
CA TRP A 1142 27.66 -0.90 6.99
C TRP A 1142 26.50 -1.62 7.68
N ASN A 1143 25.45 -1.92 6.92
CA ASN A 1143 24.42 -2.88 7.30
C ASN A 1143 24.34 -3.98 6.24
N VAL A 1144 24.10 -5.22 6.65
CA VAL A 1144 24.03 -6.38 5.75
C VAL A 1144 22.65 -7.01 5.85
N ASP A 1145 21.96 -7.15 4.73
CA ASP A 1145 20.65 -7.82 4.69
C ASP A 1145 20.79 -9.36 4.76
N GLU A 1146 19.67 -10.06 4.88
CA GLU A 1146 19.61 -11.53 4.97
C GLU A 1146 20.18 -12.24 3.73
N ASN A 1147 20.21 -11.56 2.58
CA ASN A 1147 20.76 -12.07 1.33
C ASN A 1147 22.28 -11.80 1.22
N GLY A 1148 22.87 -11.16 2.22
CA GLY A 1148 24.29 -10.81 2.23
C GLY A 1148 24.64 -9.53 1.49
N ASN A 1149 23.67 -8.73 1.04
CA ASN A 1149 23.94 -7.47 0.35
C ASN A 1149 24.34 -6.38 1.36
N ILE A 1150 25.32 -5.57 0.97
CA ILE A 1150 25.86 -4.51 1.83
C ILE A 1150 25.18 -3.19 1.50
N ASN A 1151 24.47 -2.62 2.47
CA ASN A 1151 23.99 -1.25 2.38
C ASN A 1151 25.07 -0.28 2.89
N PHE A 1152 25.72 0.41 1.96
CA PHE A 1152 26.73 1.42 2.26
C PHE A 1152 26.12 2.76 2.71
N ALA A 1153 24.80 2.93 2.77
CA ALA A 1153 24.11 4.17 3.14
C ALA A 1153 23.21 4.02 4.38
N ALA A 1154 23.46 3.03 5.24
CA ALA A 1154 22.52 2.60 6.28
C ALA A 1154 22.28 3.59 7.44
N THR A 1155 23.21 3.70 8.41
CA THR A 1155 22.99 4.47 9.65
C THR A 1155 24.21 5.27 10.10
N GLU A 1156 23.98 6.41 10.77
CA GLU A 1156 25.06 7.28 11.30
C GLU A 1156 25.71 6.76 12.60
N GLU A 1157 25.03 5.87 13.31
CA GLU A 1157 25.51 5.14 14.49
C GLU A 1157 25.43 3.63 14.22
N PRO A 1158 26.29 2.79 14.82
CA PRO A 1158 26.22 1.35 14.62
C PRO A 1158 24.95 0.82 15.29
N ASN A 1159 24.26 -0.11 14.62
CA ASN A 1159 23.13 -0.83 15.21
C ASN A 1159 23.54 -2.18 15.81
N ASP A 1160 24.74 -2.67 15.51
CA ASP A 1160 25.34 -3.90 16.05
C ASP A 1160 26.86 -3.88 15.76
N TYR A 1161 27.61 -4.87 16.24
CA TYR A 1161 29.01 -5.14 15.92
C TYR A 1161 29.17 -6.51 15.25
N PRO A 1162 28.70 -6.71 14.01
CA PRO A 1162 28.54 -8.05 13.46
C PRO A 1162 29.81 -8.62 12.81
N PHE A 1163 30.86 -7.81 12.60
CA PHE A 1163 32.01 -8.21 11.79
C PHE A 1163 33.17 -8.77 12.60
N GLU A 1164 33.74 -9.88 12.16
CA GLU A 1164 34.95 -10.47 12.73
C GLU A 1164 36.04 -10.59 11.66
N PHE A 1165 37.26 -10.19 12.03
CA PHE A 1165 38.44 -10.27 11.17
C PHE A 1165 39.28 -11.48 11.58
N ILE A 1166 39.22 -12.55 10.78
CA ILE A 1166 39.89 -13.83 11.06
C ILE A 1166 41.22 -13.86 10.28
N PRO A 1167 42.38 -13.88 10.95
CA PRO A 1167 43.68 -13.93 10.26
C PRO A 1167 43.86 -15.20 9.43
N ILE A 1168 44.50 -15.09 8.27
CA ILE A 1168 44.91 -16.26 7.47
C ILE A 1168 46.26 -16.77 8.00
N GLU A 1169 46.27 -17.95 8.62
CA GLU A 1169 47.49 -18.56 9.18
C GLU A 1169 48.61 -18.72 8.13
N GLY A 1170 49.86 -18.44 8.53
CA GLY A 1170 51.05 -18.59 7.66
C GLY A 1170 51.37 -17.40 6.75
N SER A 1171 50.59 -16.33 6.79
CA SER A 1171 50.83 -15.14 5.96
C SER A 1171 51.78 -14.13 6.63
N SER A 1172 53.04 -14.08 6.18
CA SER A 1172 54.01 -13.08 6.67
C SER A 1172 53.82 -11.72 5.99
N ILE A 1173 53.82 -10.65 6.79
CA ILE A 1173 53.87 -9.25 6.33
C ILE A 1173 55.06 -9.07 5.37
N PRO A 1174 54.90 -8.43 4.18
CA PRO A 1174 56.04 -8.01 3.39
C PRO A 1174 56.83 -6.96 4.17
N GLU A 1175 58.00 -7.32 4.70
CA GLU A 1175 58.91 -6.33 5.29
C GLU A 1175 59.28 -5.27 4.25
N THR A 1176 59.11 -4.02 4.67
CA THR A 1176 59.43 -2.77 4.00
C THR A 1176 60.72 -2.79 3.18
N GLN A 1177 60.61 -2.40 1.92
CA GLN A 1177 61.74 -2.05 1.03
C GLN A 1177 62.71 -1.09 1.71
N THR A 1178 63.99 -1.44 1.72
CA THR A 1178 65.09 -0.47 1.81
C THR A 1178 66.18 -0.84 0.80
N GLY A 1179 66.31 -0.05 -0.27
CA GLY A 1179 67.45 0.01 -1.17
C GLY A 1179 67.62 -1.15 -2.17
N ASN A 1180 67.22 -0.94 -3.43
CA ASN A 1180 67.55 -1.60 -4.73
C ASN A 1180 68.01 -3.08 -4.84
N HIS A 1181 68.01 -3.89 -3.79
CA HIS A 1181 68.42 -5.30 -3.82
C HIS A 1181 67.27 -6.13 -3.24
N THR A 1182 66.61 -6.93 -4.08
CA THR A 1182 65.50 -7.78 -3.65
C THR A 1182 66.07 -9.10 -3.11
N VAL A 1183 65.68 -9.48 -1.88
CA VAL A 1183 66.12 -10.75 -1.30
C VAL A 1183 65.44 -11.90 -2.02
N ILE A 1184 66.23 -12.77 -2.67
CA ILE A 1184 65.73 -14.01 -3.26
C ILE A 1184 65.56 -15.08 -2.17
N ARG A 1185 66.55 -15.21 -1.28
CA ARG A 1185 66.59 -16.35 -0.34
C ARG A 1185 67.47 -16.07 0.88
N LYS A 1186 67.01 -16.50 2.06
CA LYS A 1186 67.81 -16.56 3.30
C LYS A 1186 68.06 -18.01 3.71
N LEU A 1187 69.28 -18.35 4.09
CA LEU A 1187 69.68 -19.65 4.63
C LEU A 1187 70.36 -19.47 5.97
N TYR A 1188 70.19 -20.44 6.85
CA TYR A 1188 70.79 -20.41 8.17
C TYR A 1188 71.67 -21.63 8.38
N TYR A 1189 72.79 -21.39 9.05
CA TYR A 1189 73.75 -22.42 9.40
C TYR A 1189 74.06 -22.29 10.89
N THR A 1190 74.24 -23.41 11.57
CA THR A 1190 74.83 -23.41 12.91
C THR A 1190 76.26 -22.86 12.84
N LEU A 1191 76.85 -22.49 13.99
CA LEU A 1191 78.23 -21.99 14.01
C LEU A 1191 79.26 -23.00 13.50
N ASP A 1192 78.92 -24.29 13.51
CA ASP A 1192 79.74 -25.38 12.99
C ASP A 1192 79.55 -25.59 11.47
N GLY A 1193 78.78 -24.72 10.81
CA GLY A 1193 78.60 -24.71 9.35
C GLY A 1193 77.53 -25.64 8.81
N ILE A 1194 76.68 -26.24 9.65
CA ILE A 1194 75.60 -27.15 9.22
C ILE A 1194 74.35 -26.35 8.89
N ARG A 1195 73.81 -26.54 7.67
CA ARG A 1195 72.60 -25.85 7.21
C ARG A 1195 71.38 -26.35 7.97
N THR A 1196 70.57 -25.43 8.50
CA THR A 1196 69.33 -25.74 9.21
C THR A 1196 68.19 -24.81 8.78
N THR A 1197 66.98 -25.33 8.81
CA THR A 1197 65.72 -24.56 8.64
C THR A 1197 64.92 -24.46 9.93
N ASN A 1198 65.27 -25.26 10.95
CA ASN A 1198 64.60 -25.27 12.25
C ASN A 1198 65.39 -24.41 13.24
N LEU A 1199 64.99 -23.14 13.37
CA LEU A 1199 65.70 -22.15 14.18
C LEU A 1199 65.17 -22.17 15.62
N GLN A 1200 65.96 -22.72 16.54
CA GLN A 1200 65.73 -22.55 17.98
C GLN A 1200 66.60 -21.43 18.54
N LYS A 1201 66.26 -20.92 19.73
CA LYS A 1201 67.01 -19.86 20.41
C LYS A 1201 68.51 -20.17 20.46
N GLY A 1202 69.33 -19.32 19.85
CA GLY A 1202 70.76 -19.58 19.64
C GLY A 1202 71.40 -18.65 18.61
N ILE A 1203 72.69 -18.85 18.31
CA ILE A 1203 73.43 -18.01 17.35
C ILE A 1203 73.73 -18.80 16.07
N TYR A 1204 73.41 -18.19 14.93
CA TYR A 1204 73.52 -18.80 13.60
C TYR A 1204 74.27 -17.90 12.64
N ILE A 1205 74.81 -18.46 11.56
CA ILE A 1205 75.28 -17.71 10.39
C ILE A 1205 74.13 -17.66 9.38
N ARG A 1206 73.65 -16.46 9.06
CA ARG A 1206 72.64 -16.22 8.03
C ARG A 1206 73.32 -15.84 6.71
N GLN A 1207 73.05 -16.60 5.65
CA GLN A 1207 73.36 -16.22 4.27
C GLN A 1207 72.13 -15.62 3.61
N THR A 1208 72.24 -14.44 3.01
CA THR A 1208 71.17 -13.80 2.24
C THR A 1208 71.62 -13.63 0.80
N LEU A 1209 70.89 -14.23 -0.14
CA LEU A 1209 71.08 -14.12 -1.58
C LEU A 1209 70.13 -13.05 -2.13
N PHE A 1210 70.69 -12.11 -2.89
CA PHE A 1210 69.94 -11.04 -3.55
C PHE A 1210 69.75 -11.32 -5.05
N ASN A 1211 68.85 -10.57 -5.68
CA ASN A 1211 68.49 -10.72 -7.08
C ASN A 1211 69.59 -10.36 -8.09
N ASP A 1212 70.61 -9.64 -7.67
CA ASP A 1212 71.84 -9.37 -8.44
C ASP A 1212 72.89 -10.49 -8.32
N GLY A 1213 72.59 -11.58 -7.60
CA GLY A 1213 73.49 -12.70 -7.36
C GLY A 1213 74.48 -12.49 -6.22
N THR A 1214 74.46 -11.33 -5.55
CA THR A 1214 75.33 -11.08 -4.40
C THR A 1214 74.86 -11.85 -3.17
N MET A 1215 75.82 -12.31 -2.36
CA MET A 1215 75.56 -13.07 -1.14
C MET A 1215 76.14 -12.36 0.07
N LYS A 1216 75.30 -12.05 1.07
CA LYS A 1216 75.74 -11.46 2.35
C LYS A 1216 75.66 -12.50 3.45
N GLN A 1217 76.77 -12.70 4.17
CA GLN A 1217 76.84 -13.53 5.37
C GLN A 1217 76.95 -12.68 6.63
N GLU A 1218 76.12 -12.99 7.62
CA GLU A 1218 76.18 -12.31 8.91
C GLU A 1218 75.78 -13.25 10.06
N LYS A 1219 76.43 -13.08 11.21
CA LYS A 1219 76.12 -13.84 12.43
C LYS A 1219 74.90 -13.20 13.09
N VAL A 1220 73.85 -13.98 13.31
CA VAL A 1220 72.57 -13.53 13.84
C VAL A 1220 72.20 -14.32 15.08
N VAL A 1221 71.67 -13.64 16.08
CA VAL A 1221 71.15 -14.25 17.30
C VAL A 1221 69.65 -14.38 17.16
N ILE A 1222 69.14 -15.60 17.22
CA ILE A 1222 67.70 -15.90 17.28
C ILE A 1222 67.36 -15.98 18.77
N ARG A 1223 66.48 -15.09 19.24
CA ARG A 1223 66.19 -14.87 20.67
C ARG A 1223 64.97 -15.61 21.17
#